data_AF-A0A955K4Q6-F1
#
_entry.id   AF-A0A955K4Q6-F1
#
_cell.length_a   1.000
_cell.length_b   1.000
_cell.length_c   1.000
_cell.angle_alpha   90.00
_cell.angle_beta   90.00
_cell.angle_gamma   90.00
#
_symmetry.space_group_name_H-M   'P 1'
#
loop_
_entity.id
_entity.type
_entity.pdbx_description
1 polymer ?
#
loop_
_entity_poly.entity_id
_entity_poly.type
_entity_poly.pdbx_seq_one_letter_code
_entity_poly.pdbx_strand_id
1 'polypeptide(L)'
;LKEAFNQTHRYQKHSYDSSYGLFQYIQLFVISNGVNTKYYANNKNASFKFTSFWTDKDNNKITELKEFTQEFLERCHISKIIAKHIVLAVDKTMMALRPYQYYAVEAIVDRVKNSTKGGYIWHTTGSGKTLTSFKASQIITELPEIYKVVFCVDRNDLDTQTIKEFNNFKDGSVDNTDNTSQLVKQFTDPDSKLIVTTIQKLNNAISNPRHLLKMDDHRDEKIVFIFDECHRSQFGETHKRIVDYFGNKQMFGFTGTPIFKDNASGNIGFKKTTSDLFGECLHKYVITDAINDENVLKFSVEYVGRYKHKNSANEKDIEVEAIDTKELMESPKRLEKIVEYILANHDRKTHARDFNAIFAVSSVDVLCKYYEIFKKQQEGREHKLKVATIFSYSANEDDKAAEMLANDTDLQLSLGSLDKHSRDRLESYIADYNKMFGCNYTTKDSRSFYNYYRDIAQKVKDREIDILLVVNMFLTGFDSKTLNTLYVDKNLRYHGLLQAYSRTNRILNETKSQGNIVSFRNLKKYTDEAVALFSNKDAEETIFMHPYEVYLNHFNEAVEEMQKLTPTPPDVDNLYGEDQQLDFVKQFREVIRLRNILSSFADFNFADTSLSEQVFEDFKSKYLDIYRKVQSDHQKEKVSILEDVDFELELIRRDNINVDYIIRLLAKLITADEAQADALKKNIFGIISSEVTLMSKRELIEKFINSHIPQITDADEVEGKFEEFWSDEKAAAFEKMCNEEGIMTEKLQGLIDDYLYSGRKPRGDDLIGTLEAQPSVLKRQSIVERIGKKLNSFIETFIENV
;
A
#
# COMPACT_ATOMS: atom_id res chain seq x y z
N LEU A 1 20.41 13.28 1.02
CA LEU A 1 19.19 13.25 1.89
C LEU A 1 18.89 11.85 2.42
N LYS A 2 18.79 10.81 1.58
CA LYS A 2 18.65 9.41 2.05
C LYS A 2 19.71 9.03 3.09
N GLU A 3 20.96 9.43 2.88
CA GLU A 3 22.00 9.14 3.87
C GLU A 3 21.86 9.94 5.17
N ALA A 4 21.54 11.23 5.10
CA ALA A 4 21.22 12.02 6.29
C ALA A 4 20.08 11.37 7.11
N PHE A 5 19.09 10.79 6.42
CA PHE A 5 18.03 9.99 7.05
C PHE A 5 18.58 8.72 7.70
N ASN A 6 19.38 7.91 6.99
CA ASN A 6 20.02 6.72 7.55
C ASN A 6 20.88 7.04 8.78
N GLN A 7 21.60 8.17 8.75
CA GLN A 7 22.39 8.66 9.86
C GLN A 7 21.55 8.93 11.10
N THR A 8 20.36 9.53 10.96
CA THR A 8 19.44 9.70 12.11
C THR A 8 19.00 8.35 12.71
N HIS A 9 18.87 7.32 11.87
CA HIS A 9 18.51 5.97 12.31
C HIS A 9 19.68 5.30 13.06
N ARG A 10 20.93 5.60 12.67
CA ARG A 10 22.14 5.22 13.43
C ARG A 10 22.18 5.94 14.78
N TYR A 11 21.94 7.26 14.83
CA TYR A 11 21.80 7.98 16.11
C TYR A 11 20.70 7.37 16.97
N GLN A 12 19.64 6.85 16.35
CA GLN A 12 18.58 6.14 17.07
C GLN A 12 19.07 4.93 17.85
N LYS A 13 19.97 4.16 17.24
CA LYS A 13 20.51 2.92 17.81
C LYS A 13 21.63 3.19 18.82
N HIS A 14 22.45 4.21 18.59
CA HIS A 14 23.67 4.44 19.37
C HIS A 14 23.53 5.52 20.46
N SER A 15 22.61 6.48 20.32
CA SER A 15 22.58 7.68 21.18
C SER A 15 21.33 7.81 22.07
N TYR A 16 20.25 7.06 21.85
CA TYR A 16 19.03 7.12 22.69
C TYR A 16 18.97 6.03 23.77
N ASP A 17 20.11 5.52 24.24
CA ASP A 17 20.12 4.63 25.42
C ASP A 17 19.66 5.38 26.68
N SER A 18 19.23 4.63 27.69
CA SER A 18 18.73 5.06 29.00
C SER A 18 19.60 6.09 29.74
N SER A 19 20.87 6.24 29.35
CA SER A 19 21.84 7.21 29.85
C SER A 19 21.74 8.62 29.21
N TYR A 20 20.95 8.80 28.14
CA TYR A 20 20.75 10.09 27.43
C TYR A 20 19.26 10.48 27.32
N GLY A 21 18.52 10.38 28.43
CA GLY A 21 17.04 10.46 28.45
C GLY A 21 16.36 11.66 27.78
N LEU A 22 17.02 12.83 27.66
CA LEU A 22 16.42 14.02 27.01
C LEU A 22 16.19 13.83 25.51
N PHE A 23 17.07 13.08 24.87
CA PHE A 23 17.06 12.85 23.43
C PHE A 23 15.90 11.92 23.00
N GLN A 24 15.27 11.21 23.94
CA GLN A 24 14.06 10.42 23.71
C GLN A 24 12.80 11.27 23.46
N TYR A 25 12.83 12.57 23.76
CA TYR A 25 11.71 13.49 23.53
C TYR A 25 11.64 14.06 22.11
N ILE A 26 12.61 13.75 21.23
CA ILE A 26 12.59 14.24 19.85
C ILE A 26 11.30 13.79 19.15
N GLN A 27 10.54 14.75 18.62
CA GLN A 27 9.30 14.49 17.88
C GLN A 27 9.50 14.51 16.37
N LEU A 28 10.34 15.44 15.88
CA LEU A 28 10.58 15.70 14.47
C LEU A 28 12.08 15.70 14.17
N PHE A 29 12.43 15.18 13.01
CA PHE A 29 13.73 15.37 12.39
C PHE A 29 13.60 16.27 11.17
N VAL A 30 14.60 17.13 10.97
CA VAL A 30 14.80 17.90 9.75
C VAL A 30 16.14 17.50 9.17
N ILE A 31 16.14 17.08 7.90
CA ILE A 31 17.33 16.70 7.14
C ILE A 31 17.49 17.64 5.96
N SER A 32 18.71 18.14 5.75
CA SER A 32 18.99 19.08 4.67
C SER A 32 20.38 18.87 4.09
N ASN A 33 20.55 19.18 2.80
CA ASN A 33 21.85 19.37 2.17
C ASN A 33 22.05 20.82 1.67
N GLY A 34 21.31 21.78 2.23
CA GLY A 34 21.30 23.19 1.82
C GLY A 34 20.31 23.49 0.70
N VAL A 35 20.27 22.65 -0.34
CA VAL A 35 19.40 22.82 -1.52
C VAL A 35 18.05 22.12 -1.35
N ASN A 36 18.05 20.94 -0.72
CA ASN A 36 16.85 20.15 -0.46
C ASN A 36 16.71 19.92 1.04
N THR A 37 15.53 20.22 1.58
CA THR A 37 15.22 20.11 3.00
C THR A 37 13.92 19.33 3.18
N LYS A 38 13.96 18.28 3.99
CA LYS A 38 12.81 17.44 4.32
C LYS A 38 12.64 17.31 5.83
N TYR A 39 11.42 17.03 6.27
CA TYR A 39 11.09 16.72 7.65
C TYR A 39 10.31 15.40 7.77
N TYR A 40 10.35 14.79 8.95
CA TYR A 40 9.56 13.61 9.28
C TYR A 40 9.41 13.42 10.79
N ALA A 41 8.38 12.68 11.18
CA ALA A 41 8.14 12.30 12.56
C ALA A 41 9.08 11.17 13.01
N ASN A 42 9.51 11.24 14.28
CA ASN A 42 10.43 10.28 14.88
C ASN A 42 9.74 8.94 15.15
N ASN A 43 9.78 8.01 14.19
CA ASN A 43 9.26 6.65 14.32
C ASN A 43 10.39 5.61 14.30
N LYS A 44 10.14 4.45 14.94
CA LYS A 44 11.14 3.36 15.01
C LYS A 44 11.44 2.71 13.66
N ASN A 45 10.43 2.59 12.78
CA ASN A 45 10.56 1.95 11.47
C ASN A 45 10.27 2.96 10.35
N ALA A 46 10.80 4.18 10.48
CA ALA A 46 10.62 5.20 9.45
C ALA A 46 11.34 4.77 8.16
N SER A 47 10.71 5.00 7.02
CA SER A 47 11.34 4.89 5.69
C SER A 47 11.52 6.29 5.10
N PHE A 48 12.57 6.48 4.30
CA PHE A 48 12.83 7.74 3.62
C PHE A 48 11.65 8.17 2.73
N LYS A 49 10.87 7.22 2.20
CA LYS A 49 9.66 7.50 1.40
C LYS A 49 8.58 8.28 2.18
N PHE A 50 8.61 8.25 3.51
CA PHE A 50 7.67 9.01 4.35
C PHE A 50 8.20 10.39 4.77
N THR A 51 9.37 10.80 4.28
CA THR A 51 9.90 12.15 4.49
C THR A 51 9.23 13.15 3.56
N SER A 52 8.84 14.31 4.09
CA SER A 52 8.07 15.31 3.35
C SER A 52 8.92 16.57 3.10
N PHE A 53 8.79 17.14 1.91
CA PHE A 53 9.15 18.55 1.70
C PHE A 53 8.12 19.44 2.40
N TRP A 54 8.54 20.64 2.80
CA TRP A 54 7.56 21.68 3.11
C TRP A 54 7.08 22.34 1.81
N THR A 55 5.84 22.80 1.80
CA THR A 55 5.26 23.54 0.66
C THR A 55 4.54 24.77 1.16
N ASP A 56 4.31 25.73 0.28
CA ASP A 56 3.36 26.81 0.54
C ASP A 56 1.89 26.30 0.45
N LYS A 57 0.94 27.22 0.64
CA LYS A 57 -0.51 26.97 0.57
C LYS A 57 -1.02 26.54 -0.82
N ASP A 58 -0.25 26.81 -1.87
CA ASP A 58 -0.56 26.52 -3.26
C ASP A 58 0.15 25.22 -3.72
N ASN A 59 0.76 24.50 -2.76
CA ASN A 59 1.50 23.25 -2.93
C ASN A 59 2.83 23.39 -3.69
N ASN A 60 3.43 24.59 -3.73
CA ASN A 60 4.77 24.77 -4.29
C ASN A 60 5.85 24.37 -3.28
N LYS A 61 6.80 23.53 -3.69
CA LYS A 61 7.86 23.02 -2.80
C LYS A 61 8.83 24.11 -2.37
N ILE A 62 9.12 24.14 -1.07
CA ILE A 62 10.16 24.98 -0.46
C ILE A 62 11.32 24.06 -0.08
N THR A 63 12.31 23.96 -0.96
CA THR A 63 13.42 23.01 -0.82
C THR A 63 14.64 23.62 -0.15
N GLU A 64 14.92 24.89 -0.45
CA GLU A 64 16.10 25.59 0.05
C GLU A 64 16.04 25.81 1.56
N LEU A 65 17.14 25.52 2.25
CA LEU A 65 17.21 25.57 3.72
C LEU A 65 16.87 26.96 4.27
N LYS A 66 17.25 28.03 3.57
CA LYS A 66 17.01 29.41 3.99
C LYS A 66 15.51 29.72 4.07
N GLU A 67 14.78 29.45 3.00
CA GLU A 67 13.33 29.66 2.92
C GLU A 67 12.60 28.73 3.88
N PHE A 68 12.98 27.45 3.92
CA PHE A 68 12.44 26.48 4.87
C PHE A 68 12.59 26.96 6.32
N THR A 69 13.75 27.52 6.69
CA THR A 69 13.99 28.00 8.05
C THR A 69 13.13 29.22 8.39
N GLN A 70 12.89 30.10 7.42
CA GLN A 70 12.06 31.29 7.62
C GLN A 70 10.58 30.95 7.76
N GLU A 71 10.12 29.88 7.12
CA GLU A 71 8.70 29.49 7.15
C GLU A 71 8.38 28.40 8.18
N PHE A 72 9.04 27.25 8.08
CA PHE A 72 8.76 26.07 8.90
C PHE A 72 9.35 26.15 10.31
N LEU A 73 10.58 26.65 10.43
CA LEU A 73 11.28 26.79 11.72
C LEU A 73 11.02 28.13 12.43
N GLU A 74 10.07 28.92 11.93
CA GLU A 74 9.54 30.07 12.66
C GLU A 74 8.99 29.58 14.02
N ARG A 75 9.27 30.32 15.09
CA ARG A 75 9.06 29.86 16.47
C ARG A 75 7.61 29.48 16.75
N CYS A 76 6.66 30.31 16.33
CA CYS A 76 5.24 30.02 16.53
C CYS A 76 4.77 28.89 15.62
N HIS A 77 5.26 28.84 14.37
CA HIS A 77 4.93 27.79 13.42
C HIS A 77 5.36 26.40 13.94
N ILE A 78 6.64 26.19 14.24
CA ILE A 78 7.14 24.89 14.66
C ILE A 78 6.50 24.42 15.98
N SER A 79 6.29 25.35 16.92
CA SER A 79 5.59 25.05 18.18
C SER A 79 4.17 24.56 17.92
N LYS A 80 3.48 25.19 16.95
CA LYS A 80 2.12 24.82 16.56
C LYS A 80 2.06 23.50 15.81
N ILE A 81 3.06 23.18 14.99
CA ILE A 81 3.16 21.86 14.36
C ILE A 81 3.28 20.79 15.43
N ILE A 82 4.26 20.92 16.33
CA ILE A 82 4.54 19.91 17.36
C ILE A 82 3.35 19.74 18.31
N ALA A 83 2.78 20.85 18.79
CA ALA A 83 1.72 20.81 19.80
C ALA A 83 0.35 20.44 19.22
N LYS A 84 0.04 20.87 17.99
CA LYS A 84 -1.32 20.80 17.43
C LYS A 84 -1.45 20.02 16.13
N HIS A 85 -0.38 19.66 15.42
CA HIS A 85 -0.48 19.02 14.10
C HIS A 85 0.31 17.71 13.99
N ILE A 86 0.69 17.13 15.13
CA ILE A 86 1.12 15.74 15.23
C ILE A 86 -0.05 14.91 15.77
N VAL A 87 -0.24 13.72 15.19
CA VAL A 87 -1.20 12.70 15.62
C VAL A 87 -0.43 11.50 16.13
N LEU A 88 -0.84 10.96 17.29
CA LEU A 88 -0.31 9.71 17.81
C LEU A 88 -1.31 8.60 17.50
N ALA A 89 -0.93 7.68 16.62
CA ALA A 89 -1.76 6.54 16.23
C ALA A 89 -1.79 5.45 17.32
N VAL A 90 -2.72 4.50 17.18
CA VAL A 90 -2.98 3.41 18.15
C VAL A 90 -1.74 2.54 18.41
N ASP A 91 -0.94 2.32 17.38
CA ASP A 91 0.31 1.58 17.40
C ASP A 91 1.49 2.39 17.99
N LYS A 92 1.21 3.59 18.54
CA LYS A 92 2.19 4.57 19.01
C LYS A 92 3.09 5.13 17.91
N THR A 93 2.66 5.06 16.65
CA THR A 93 3.31 5.74 15.53
C THR A 93 2.92 7.21 15.54
N MET A 94 3.91 8.10 15.48
CA MET A 94 3.70 9.54 15.36
C MET A 94 3.55 9.93 13.89
N MET A 95 2.50 10.67 13.57
CA MET A 95 2.22 11.16 12.23
C MET A 95 2.15 12.67 12.27
N ALA A 96 3.17 13.33 11.73
CA ALA A 96 3.12 14.76 11.49
C ALA A 96 2.28 15.03 10.24
N LEU A 97 1.35 15.98 10.32
CA LEU A 97 0.59 16.39 9.15
C LEU A 97 1.51 16.93 8.05
N ARG A 98 1.18 16.57 6.81
CA ARG A 98 1.81 17.13 5.60
C ARG A 98 1.37 18.58 5.39
N PRO A 99 2.11 19.39 4.61
CA PRO A 99 1.83 20.82 4.48
C PRO A 99 0.39 21.12 4.00
N TYR A 100 -0.09 20.44 2.96
CA TYR A 100 -1.46 20.59 2.45
C TYR A 100 -2.54 20.21 3.49
N GLN A 101 -2.23 19.29 4.41
CA GLN A 101 -3.12 18.92 5.52
C GLN A 101 -3.13 20.02 6.58
N TYR A 102 -1.95 20.56 6.92
CA TYR A 102 -1.81 21.71 7.80
C TYR A 102 -2.61 22.91 7.29
N TYR A 103 -2.41 23.31 6.02
CA TYR A 103 -3.14 24.44 5.44
C TYR A 103 -4.65 24.21 5.37
N ALA A 104 -5.11 22.99 5.08
CA ALA A 104 -6.53 22.66 5.11
C ALA A 104 -7.14 22.77 6.52
N VAL A 105 -6.45 22.26 7.54
CA VAL A 105 -6.87 22.37 8.95
C VAL A 105 -6.94 23.83 9.37
N GLU A 106 -5.89 24.61 9.08
CA GLU A 106 -5.83 26.02 9.42
C GLU A 106 -6.92 26.84 8.71
N ALA A 107 -7.19 26.57 7.45
CA ALA A 107 -8.26 27.24 6.71
C ALA A 107 -9.66 26.96 7.30
N ILE A 108 -9.91 25.72 7.76
CA ILE A 108 -11.17 25.40 8.45
C ILE A 108 -11.24 26.12 9.80
N VAL A 109 -10.18 26.04 10.60
CA VAL A 109 -10.15 26.67 11.94
C VAL A 109 -10.33 28.19 11.83
N ASP A 110 -9.70 28.83 10.86
CA ASP A 110 -9.89 30.25 10.56
C ASP A 110 -11.35 30.55 10.16
N ARG A 111 -11.92 29.75 9.25
CA ARG A 111 -13.33 29.88 8.83
C ARG A 111 -14.31 29.73 9.99
N VAL A 112 -14.05 28.86 10.95
CA VAL A 112 -14.89 28.66 12.15
C VAL A 112 -14.86 29.86 13.10
N LYS A 113 -13.69 30.49 13.25
CA LYS A 113 -13.48 31.63 14.13
C LYS A 113 -14.03 32.92 13.54
N ASN A 114 -13.79 33.12 12.23
CA ASN A 114 -13.94 34.43 11.59
C ASN A 114 -15.14 34.50 10.63
N SER A 115 -15.96 33.44 10.52
CA SER A 115 -17.12 33.40 9.63
C SER A 115 -18.22 32.48 10.17
N THR A 116 -19.45 32.68 9.68
CA THR A 116 -20.59 31.77 9.87
C THR A 116 -20.79 30.82 8.69
N LYS A 117 -20.05 31.03 7.59
CA LYS A 117 -20.13 30.19 6.38
C LYS A 117 -19.31 28.91 6.54
N GLY A 118 -19.76 27.84 5.91
CA GLY A 118 -18.98 26.62 5.74
C GLY A 118 -17.84 26.76 4.71
N GLY A 119 -17.35 25.60 4.29
CA GLY A 119 -16.50 25.44 3.11
C GLY A 119 -16.18 23.98 2.86
N TYR A 120 -15.48 23.67 1.79
CA TYR A 120 -15.01 22.30 1.53
C TYR A 120 -13.53 22.23 1.24
N ILE A 121 -12.94 21.07 1.51
CA ILE A 121 -11.56 20.73 1.22
C ILE A 121 -11.56 19.73 0.07
N TRP A 122 -10.88 20.09 -1.01
CA TRP A 122 -10.71 19.22 -2.16
C TRP A 122 -9.34 18.57 -2.13
N HIS A 123 -9.26 17.36 -1.59
CA HIS A 123 -8.02 16.63 -1.42
C HIS A 123 -8.12 15.26 -2.10
N THR A 124 -7.21 14.93 -3.00
CA THR A 124 -7.28 13.71 -3.81
C THR A 124 -7.41 12.43 -2.97
N THR A 125 -7.98 11.39 -3.56
CA THR A 125 -8.24 10.13 -2.88
C THR A 125 -6.94 9.47 -2.39
N GLY A 126 -6.80 9.33 -1.07
CA GLY A 126 -5.59 8.79 -0.43
C GLY A 126 -4.55 9.78 0.05
N SER A 127 -4.83 11.07 -0.04
CA SER A 127 -3.98 12.10 0.55
C SER A 127 -4.06 12.15 2.09
N GLY A 128 -4.87 11.30 2.73
CA GLY A 128 -5.10 11.31 4.18
C GLY A 128 -6.20 12.28 4.63
N LYS A 129 -7.33 12.34 3.89
CA LYS A 129 -8.49 13.18 4.23
C LYS A 129 -9.04 12.90 5.62
N THR A 130 -9.29 11.64 5.95
CA THR A 130 -9.81 11.20 7.27
C THR A 130 -8.94 11.68 8.43
N LEU A 131 -7.61 11.55 8.30
CA LEU A 131 -6.67 12.07 9.31
C LEU A 131 -6.78 13.59 9.45
N THR A 132 -6.86 14.30 8.32
CA THR A 132 -6.94 15.77 8.27
C THR A 132 -8.24 16.29 8.88
N SER A 133 -9.37 15.69 8.50
CA SER A 133 -10.71 16.07 8.94
C SER A 133 -10.94 15.75 10.42
N PHE A 134 -10.42 14.61 10.88
CA PHE A 134 -10.40 14.29 12.30
C PHE A 134 -9.55 15.27 13.10
N LYS A 135 -8.36 15.63 12.61
CA LYS A 135 -7.50 16.58 13.31
C LYS A 135 -8.09 17.99 13.38
N ALA A 136 -8.71 18.46 12.30
CA ALA A 136 -9.48 19.69 12.30
C ALA A 136 -10.57 19.65 13.39
N SER A 137 -11.31 18.53 13.47
CA SER A 137 -12.36 18.33 14.48
C SER A 137 -11.81 18.47 15.90
N GLN A 138 -10.67 17.86 16.20
CA GLN A 138 -10.02 17.98 17.52
C GLN A 138 -9.69 19.43 17.88
N ILE A 139 -9.04 20.16 16.96
CA ILE A 139 -8.64 21.56 17.23
C ILE A 139 -9.87 22.46 17.44
N ILE A 140 -10.94 22.23 16.68
CA ILE A 140 -12.17 23.01 16.80
C ILE A 140 -12.87 22.77 18.15
N THR A 141 -12.78 21.57 18.73
CA THR A 141 -13.38 21.27 20.05
C THR A 141 -12.75 22.06 21.20
N GLU A 142 -11.50 22.52 21.03
CA GLU A 142 -10.80 23.38 21.99
C GLU A 142 -11.34 24.82 21.99
N LEU A 143 -12.12 25.21 20.97
CA LEU A 143 -12.68 26.56 20.89
C LEU A 143 -13.83 26.72 21.89
N PRO A 144 -13.80 27.76 22.75
CA PRO A 144 -14.79 27.94 23.82
C PRO A 144 -16.20 28.22 23.29
N GLU A 145 -16.31 28.89 22.14
CA GLU A 145 -17.59 29.23 21.50
C GLU A 145 -18.29 28.05 20.82
N ILE A 146 -17.64 26.88 20.73
CA ILE A 146 -18.19 25.69 20.08
C ILE A 146 -18.82 24.77 21.11
N TYR A 147 -20.11 24.50 20.93
CA TYR A 147 -20.86 23.57 21.77
C TYR A 147 -20.49 22.12 21.44
N LYS A 148 -20.62 21.74 20.16
CA LYS A 148 -20.27 20.39 19.67
C LYS A 148 -19.59 20.44 18.31
N VAL A 149 -18.70 19.49 18.09
CA VAL A 149 -18.19 19.12 16.77
C VAL A 149 -18.72 17.73 16.44
N VAL A 150 -19.42 17.62 15.32
CA VAL A 150 -19.98 16.36 14.82
C VAL A 150 -19.17 15.94 13.59
N PHE A 151 -18.35 14.92 13.78
CA PHE A 151 -17.58 14.29 12.72
C PHE A 151 -18.42 13.17 12.09
N CYS A 152 -18.87 13.40 10.86
CA CYS A 152 -19.72 12.49 10.10
C CYS A 152 -18.87 11.73 9.07
N VAL A 153 -18.94 10.40 9.13
CA VAL A 153 -18.27 9.49 8.19
C VAL A 153 -19.29 8.63 7.45
N ASP A 154 -18.96 8.20 6.23
CA ASP A 154 -19.75 7.19 5.54
C ASP A 154 -19.43 5.80 6.12
N ARG A 155 -20.47 4.97 6.27
CA ARG A 155 -20.37 3.61 6.81
C ARG A 155 -19.52 2.70 5.91
N ASN A 156 -19.53 2.94 4.59
CA ASN A 156 -18.77 2.14 3.63
C ASN A 156 -17.26 2.44 3.66
N ASP A 157 -16.88 3.63 4.12
CA ASP A 157 -15.49 4.09 4.16
C ASP A 157 -14.82 3.82 5.51
N LEU A 158 -15.60 3.45 6.53
CA LEU A 158 -15.11 3.05 7.84
C LEU A 158 -14.48 1.65 7.78
N ASP A 159 -13.17 1.59 7.59
CA ASP A 159 -12.43 0.34 7.76
C ASP A 159 -12.16 0.03 9.25
N THR A 160 -11.67 -1.20 9.51
CA THR A 160 -11.42 -1.66 10.89
C THR A 160 -10.39 -0.78 11.63
N GLN A 161 -9.44 -0.18 10.90
CA GLN A 161 -8.41 0.67 11.47
C GLN A 161 -9.01 2.01 11.91
N THR A 162 -9.79 2.63 11.05
CA THR A 162 -10.46 3.91 11.30
C THR A 162 -11.41 3.82 12.50
N ILE A 163 -12.17 2.72 12.63
CA ILE A 163 -13.02 2.45 13.80
C ILE A 163 -12.18 2.33 15.09
N LYS A 164 -11.05 1.63 15.05
CA LYS A 164 -10.16 1.49 16.21
C LYS A 164 -9.56 2.83 16.62
N GLU A 165 -9.12 3.64 15.67
CA GLU A 165 -8.58 4.97 15.92
C GLU A 165 -9.61 5.89 16.61
N PHE A 166 -10.85 5.89 16.14
CA PHE A 166 -11.92 6.67 16.78
C PHE A 166 -12.30 6.14 18.16
N ASN A 167 -12.45 4.83 18.32
CA ASN A 167 -12.78 4.25 19.62
C ASN A 167 -11.64 4.40 20.65
N ASN A 168 -10.37 4.43 20.22
CA ASN A 168 -9.26 4.76 21.11
C ASN A 168 -9.28 6.22 21.58
N PHE A 169 -9.74 7.14 20.72
CA PHE A 169 -9.90 8.53 21.14
C PHE A 169 -11.07 8.69 22.11
N LYS A 170 -12.16 7.98 21.85
CA LYS A 170 -13.34 7.97 22.73
C LYS A 170 -14.07 6.65 22.60
N ASP A 171 -14.08 5.89 23.70
CA ASP A 171 -14.65 4.55 23.72
C ASP A 171 -16.16 4.58 23.37
N GLY A 172 -16.57 3.68 22.48
CA GLY A 172 -17.93 3.63 21.93
C GLY A 172 -18.33 4.81 21.05
N SER A 173 -17.39 5.60 20.51
CA SER A 173 -17.72 6.69 19.58
C SER A 173 -18.21 6.19 18.22
N VAL A 174 -17.77 5.01 17.77
CA VAL A 174 -18.24 4.39 16.52
C VAL A 174 -18.62 2.94 16.76
N ASP A 175 -19.91 2.64 16.60
CA ASP A 175 -20.46 1.29 16.60
C ASP A 175 -21.27 0.99 15.32
N ASN A 176 -21.48 -0.29 15.03
CA ASN A 176 -22.13 -0.78 13.80
C ASN A 176 -23.64 -1.03 13.92
N THR A 177 -24.26 -0.64 15.04
CA THR A 177 -25.70 -0.82 15.27
C THR A 177 -26.48 0.36 14.69
N ASP A 178 -27.78 0.21 14.47
CA ASP A 178 -28.65 1.37 14.15
C ASP A 178 -29.15 2.08 15.42
N ASN A 179 -28.61 1.71 16.59
CA ASN A 179 -29.03 2.29 17.86
C ASN A 179 -28.54 3.73 17.96
N THR A 180 -29.49 4.66 18.02
CA THR A 180 -29.24 6.10 18.11
C THR A 180 -29.30 6.62 19.55
N SER A 181 -29.61 5.78 20.54
CA SER A 181 -29.72 6.19 21.95
C SER A 181 -28.42 6.77 22.51
N GLN A 182 -27.28 6.17 22.14
CA GLN A 182 -25.96 6.64 22.56
C GLN A 182 -25.59 7.97 21.89
N LEU A 183 -25.92 8.12 20.60
CA LEU A 183 -25.71 9.37 19.86
C LEU A 183 -26.51 10.52 20.51
N VAL A 184 -27.78 10.29 20.82
CA VAL A 184 -28.63 11.28 21.51
C VAL A 184 -28.03 11.66 22.87
N LYS A 185 -27.59 10.67 23.65
CA LYS A 185 -26.93 10.92 24.95
C LYS A 185 -25.68 11.81 24.80
N GLN A 186 -24.88 11.60 23.75
CA GLN A 186 -23.70 12.41 23.47
C GLN A 186 -24.01 13.86 23.08
N PHE A 187 -25.16 14.12 22.43
CA PHE A 187 -25.60 15.48 22.11
C PHE A 187 -26.04 16.28 23.35
N THR A 188 -26.60 15.59 24.36
CA THR A 188 -27.07 16.21 25.61
C THR A 188 -25.99 16.28 26.70
N ASP A 189 -24.91 15.53 26.55
CA ASP A 189 -23.82 15.47 27.52
C ASP A 189 -22.83 16.62 27.31
N PRO A 190 -22.66 17.58 28.25
CA PRO A 190 -21.77 18.73 28.07
C PRO A 190 -20.30 18.35 27.90
N ASP A 191 -19.83 17.27 28.55
CA ASP A 191 -18.43 16.82 28.47
C ASP A 191 -18.10 16.17 27.11
N SER A 192 -19.13 15.78 26.37
CA SER A 192 -19.01 15.16 25.06
C SER A 192 -18.89 16.19 23.95
N LYS A 193 -17.79 16.96 23.87
CA LYS A 193 -17.60 18.00 22.81
C LYS A 193 -17.44 17.45 21.40
N LEU A 194 -16.71 16.33 21.24
CA LEU A 194 -16.58 15.62 19.96
C LEU A 194 -17.55 14.45 19.89
N ILE A 195 -18.31 14.39 18.80
CA ILE A 195 -19.24 13.32 18.44
C ILE A 195 -18.75 12.74 17.12
N VAL A 196 -18.50 11.43 17.08
CA VAL A 196 -18.25 10.71 15.83
C VAL A 196 -19.48 9.89 15.51
N THR A 197 -19.98 9.96 14.29
CA THR A 197 -21.17 9.19 13.91
C THR A 197 -21.26 8.99 12.40
N THR A 198 -22.17 8.13 11.97
CA THR A 198 -22.52 8.02 10.55
C THR A 198 -23.64 8.99 10.22
N ILE A 199 -23.67 9.46 8.97
CA ILE A 199 -24.74 10.37 8.52
C ILE A 199 -26.12 9.72 8.64
N GLN A 200 -26.25 8.40 8.45
CA GLN A 200 -27.50 7.68 8.60
C GLN A 200 -27.96 7.62 10.06
N LYS A 201 -27.04 7.39 11.02
CA LYS A 201 -27.35 7.45 12.45
C LYS A 201 -27.83 8.84 12.86
N LEU A 202 -27.14 9.87 12.37
CA LEU A 202 -27.54 11.25 12.60
C LEU A 202 -28.94 11.51 12.04
N ASN A 203 -29.22 11.08 10.81
CA ASN A 203 -30.55 11.19 10.18
C ASN A 203 -31.65 10.48 11.00
N ASN A 204 -31.37 9.26 11.46
CA ASN A 204 -32.30 8.47 12.27
C ASN A 204 -32.55 9.13 13.63
N ALA A 205 -31.53 9.75 14.23
CA ALA A 205 -31.66 10.47 15.50
C ALA A 205 -32.58 11.70 15.35
N ILE A 206 -32.40 12.50 14.30
CA ILE A 206 -33.22 13.69 14.04
C ILE A 206 -34.59 13.39 13.42
N SER A 207 -34.85 12.14 13.02
CA SER A 207 -36.16 11.72 12.47
C SER A 207 -37.06 11.06 13.53
N ASN A 208 -36.55 10.75 14.72
CA ASN A 208 -37.30 10.06 15.77
C ASN A 208 -37.92 11.05 16.77
N PRO A 209 -39.26 11.15 16.88
CA PRO A 209 -39.92 12.10 17.77
C PRO A 209 -39.49 12.02 19.24
N ARG A 210 -39.16 10.82 19.75
CA ARG A 210 -38.70 10.65 21.14
C ARG A 210 -37.30 11.22 21.37
N HIS A 211 -36.47 11.26 20.33
CA HIS A 211 -35.11 11.78 20.40
C HIS A 211 -35.10 13.29 20.27
N LEU A 212 -35.98 13.84 19.41
CA LEU A 212 -36.21 15.27 19.27
C LEU A 212 -36.50 15.94 20.62
N LEU A 213 -37.41 15.36 21.43
CA LEU A 213 -37.73 15.86 22.77
C LEU A 213 -36.52 16.06 23.70
N LYS A 214 -35.39 15.37 23.45
CA LYS A 214 -34.16 15.50 24.24
C LYS A 214 -33.12 16.40 23.58
N MET A 215 -33.15 16.52 22.25
CA MET A 215 -32.15 17.25 21.47
C MET A 215 -32.56 18.69 21.15
N ASP A 216 -33.86 18.99 21.19
CA ASP A 216 -34.41 20.28 20.77
C ASP A 216 -33.85 21.45 21.59
N ASP A 217 -33.57 21.26 22.89
CA ASP A 217 -32.96 22.27 23.76
C ASP A 217 -31.55 22.69 23.31
N HIS A 218 -30.90 21.88 22.49
CA HIS A 218 -29.51 22.10 22.05
C HIS A 218 -29.38 22.37 20.54
N ARG A 219 -30.49 22.47 19.81
CA ARG A 219 -30.46 22.58 18.33
C ARG A 219 -29.90 23.92 17.81
N ASP A 220 -29.99 24.97 18.63
CA ASP A 220 -29.62 26.35 18.30
C ASP A 220 -28.24 26.74 18.90
N GLU A 221 -27.59 25.79 19.59
CA GLU A 221 -26.21 25.91 20.03
C GLU A 221 -25.24 25.90 18.84
N LYS A 222 -24.04 26.48 18.99
CA LYS A 222 -23.05 26.54 17.90
C LYS A 222 -22.44 25.16 17.65
N ILE A 223 -22.89 24.48 16.59
CA ILE A 223 -22.46 23.13 16.22
C ILE A 223 -21.71 23.15 14.89
N VAL A 224 -20.52 22.54 14.87
CA VAL A 224 -19.72 22.39 13.65
C VAL A 224 -19.82 20.96 13.16
N PHE A 225 -20.23 20.77 11.91
CA PHE A 225 -20.26 19.48 11.23
C PHE A 225 -19.05 19.37 10.30
N ILE A 226 -18.33 18.26 10.38
CA ILE A 226 -17.25 17.90 9.46
C ILE A 226 -17.62 16.56 8.83
N PHE A 227 -17.85 16.57 7.52
CA PHE A 227 -18.18 15.39 6.74
C PHE A 227 -16.93 14.89 6.02
N ASP A 228 -16.52 13.66 6.31
CA ASP A 228 -15.46 12.97 5.55
C ASP A 228 -16.05 12.25 4.34
N GLU A 229 -15.27 12.16 3.25
CA GLU A 229 -15.67 11.57 1.96
C GLU A 229 -17.10 11.94 1.54
N CYS A 230 -17.33 13.23 1.29
CA CYS A 230 -18.62 13.74 0.85
C CYS A 230 -18.99 13.16 -0.52
N HIS A 231 -19.75 12.06 -0.52
CA HIS A 231 -20.30 11.39 -1.70
C HIS A 231 -21.73 11.84 -2.06
N ARG A 232 -22.07 11.74 -3.36
CA ARG A 232 -23.32 12.20 -3.97
C ARG A 232 -24.60 11.68 -3.30
N SER A 233 -24.60 10.42 -2.83
CA SER A 233 -25.79 9.79 -2.23
C SER A 233 -26.15 10.37 -0.85
N GLN A 234 -25.19 11.00 -0.16
CA GLN A 234 -25.38 11.50 1.21
C GLN A 234 -26.00 12.91 1.28
N PHE A 235 -25.99 13.66 0.17
CA PHE A 235 -26.39 15.08 0.14
C PHE A 235 -27.79 15.36 -0.40
N GLY A 236 -28.61 14.31 -0.53
CA GLY A 236 -30.02 14.41 -0.88
C GLY A 236 -30.88 14.88 0.29
N GLU A 237 -31.95 14.14 0.58
CA GLU A 237 -32.93 14.50 1.59
C GLU A 237 -32.35 14.52 3.02
N THR A 238 -31.44 13.61 3.33
CA THR A 238 -30.80 13.51 4.65
C THR A 238 -30.04 14.79 5.02
N HIS A 239 -29.20 15.31 4.11
CA HIS A 239 -28.49 16.54 4.35
C HIS A 239 -29.45 17.73 4.54
N LYS A 240 -30.52 17.79 3.74
CA LYS A 240 -31.56 18.81 3.91
C LYS A 240 -32.21 18.73 5.30
N ARG A 241 -32.54 17.54 5.80
CA ARG A 241 -33.11 17.37 7.15
C ARG A 241 -32.14 17.83 8.25
N ILE A 242 -30.86 17.51 8.14
CA ILE A 242 -29.83 17.98 9.09
C ILE A 242 -29.73 19.51 9.04
N VAL A 243 -29.74 20.09 7.84
CA VAL A 243 -29.72 21.54 7.64
C VAL A 243 -30.97 22.20 8.24
N ASP A 244 -32.14 21.63 8.04
CA ASP A 244 -33.40 22.20 8.52
C ASP A 244 -33.55 22.06 10.06
N TYR A 245 -32.95 21.04 10.68
CA TYR A 245 -33.06 20.78 12.12
C TYR A 245 -32.16 21.67 12.98
N PHE A 246 -30.88 21.84 12.62
CA PHE A 246 -29.93 22.61 13.43
C PHE A 246 -29.88 24.08 13.02
N GLY A 247 -30.20 24.99 13.95
CA GLY A 247 -30.34 26.43 13.68
C GLY A 247 -29.00 27.17 13.57
N ASN A 248 -28.02 26.86 14.43
CA ASN A 248 -26.70 27.50 14.46
C ASN A 248 -25.59 26.51 14.08
N LYS A 249 -25.66 26.05 12.83
CA LYS A 249 -24.73 25.06 12.26
C LYS A 249 -23.69 25.71 11.34
N GLN A 250 -22.50 25.13 11.31
CA GLN A 250 -21.49 25.39 10.28
C GLN A 250 -21.02 24.04 9.72
N MET A 251 -20.99 23.90 8.40
CA MET A 251 -20.74 22.61 7.74
C MET A 251 -19.49 22.64 6.88
N PHE A 252 -18.63 21.65 7.06
CA PHE A 252 -17.42 21.46 6.27
C PHE A 252 -17.41 20.09 5.62
N GLY A 253 -17.02 20.02 4.35
CA GLY A 253 -16.94 18.76 3.61
C GLY A 253 -15.53 18.47 3.11
N PHE A 254 -15.08 17.24 3.26
CA PHE A 254 -13.87 16.72 2.62
C PHE A 254 -14.26 15.85 1.44
N THR A 255 -13.65 16.06 0.27
CA THR A 255 -13.93 15.22 -0.91
C THR A 255 -12.71 15.13 -1.82
N GLY A 256 -12.49 13.95 -2.40
CA GLY A 256 -11.52 13.80 -3.50
C GLY A 256 -12.10 14.13 -4.87
N THR A 257 -13.43 14.15 -4.99
CA THR A 257 -14.14 14.21 -6.26
C THR A 257 -15.35 15.14 -6.15
N PRO A 258 -15.12 16.46 -6.06
CA PRO A 258 -16.19 17.43 -5.95
C PRO A 258 -17.21 17.34 -7.09
N ILE A 259 -18.45 17.67 -6.76
CA ILE A 259 -19.57 17.73 -7.70
C ILE A 259 -19.55 19.12 -8.33
N PHE A 260 -19.24 19.16 -9.61
CA PHE A 260 -19.33 20.31 -10.48
C PHE A 260 -20.60 20.24 -11.33
N LYS A 261 -20.92 21.31 -12.05
CA LYS A 261 -22.06 21.33 -12.97
C LYS A 261 -21.96 20.24 -14.04
N ASP A 262 -20.75 19.98 -14.54
CA ASP A 262 -20.49 19.04 -15.63
C ASP A 262 -20.66 17.57 -15.22
N ASN A 263 -20.39 17.24 -13.95
CA ASN A 263 -20.52 15.87 -13.44
C ASN A 263 -21.76 15.68 -12.56
N ALA A 264 -22.61 16.70 -12.37
CA ALA A 264 -23.82 16.60 -11.59
C ALA A 264 -24.86 15.72 -12.31
N SER A 265 -25.14 14.55 -11.75
CA SER A 265 -26.19 13.64 -12.18
C SER A 265 -27.36 13.77 -11.20
N GLY A 266 -28.56 14.05 -11.69
CA GLY A 266 -29.77 14.20 -10.88
C GLY A 266 -30.98 14.54 -11.74
N ASN A 267 -32.18 14.19 -11.28
CA ASN A 267 -33.45 14.56 -11.91
C ASN A 267 -33.48 16.08 -12.17
N ILE A 268 -34.19 16.49 -13.23
CA ILE A 268 -34.19 17.81 -13.90
C ILE A 268 -34.41 19.03 -12.95
N GLY A 269 -34.64 18.85 -11.65
CA GLY A 269 -34.78 19.91 -10.64
C GLY A 269 -33.80 19.97 -9.45
N PHE A 270 -32.86 19.02 -9.24
CA PHE A 270 -32.04 18.95 -8.01
C PHE A 270 -30.53 18.69 -8.21
N LYS A 271 -29.90 19.33 -9.19
CA LYS A 271 -28.43 19.24 -9.35
C LYS A 271 -27.71 20.25 -8.43
N LYS A 272 -27.42 19.87 -7.18
CA LYS A 272 -26.58 20.67 -6.27
C LYS A 272 -25.10 20.32 -6.46
N THR A 273 -24.26 21.34 -6.59
CA THR A 273 -22.80 21.20 -6.60
C THR A 273 -22.26 21.10 -5.18
N THR A 274 -21.01 20.63 -5.00
CA THR A 274 -20.34 20.66 -3.69
C THR A 274 -20.28 22.09 -3.14
N SER A 275 -20.11 23.07 -4.03
CA SER A 275 -20.12 24.48 -3.65
C SER A 275 -21.48 24.96 -3.15
N ASP A 276 -22.58 24.43 -3.67
CA ASP A 276 -23.93 24.77 -3.20
C ASP A 276 -24.23 24.16 -1.82
N LEU A 277 -23.59 23.04 -1.49
CA LEU A 277 -23.79 22.31 -0.24
C LEU A 277 -22.95 22.89 0.91
N PHE A 278 -21.68 23.17 0.64
CA PHE A 278 -20.71 23.53 1.67
C PHE A 278 -20.17 24.96 1.57
N GLY A 279 -20.34 25.61 0.42
CA GLY A 279 -19.74 26.90 0.13
C GLY A 279 -18.41 26.79 -0.62
N GLU A 280 -17.49 27.68 -0.33
CA GLU A 280 -16.23 27.82 -1.08
C GLU A 280 -15.24 26.68 -0.83
N CYS A 281 -14.42 26.37 -1.84
CA CYS A 281 -13.25 25.51 -1.69
C CYS A 281 -12.18 26.23 -0.87
N LEU A 282 -11.92 25.81 0.36
CA LEU A 282 -10.97 26.47 1.25
C LEU A 282 -9.51 26.10 0.96
N HIS A 283 -9.29 24.87 0.49
CA HIS A 283 -7.97 24.38 0.09
C HIS A 283 -8.14 23.25 -0.93
N LYS A 284 -7.19 23.16 -1.87
CA LYS A 284 -7.14 22.07 -2.87
C LYS A 284 -5.77 21.38 -2.90
N TYR A 285 -5.78 20.08 -3.09
CA TYR A 285 -4.61 19.24 -3.29
C TYR A 285 -5.02 18.09 -4.21
N VAL A 286 -4.75 18.23 -5.50
CA VAL A 286 -5.29 17.34 -6.54
C VAL A 286 -4.32 16.20 -6.84
N ILE A 287 -4.72 15.28 -7.73
CA ILE A 287 -3.90 14.10 -8.04
C ILE A 287 -2.54 14.44 -8.66
N THR A 288 -2.43 15.53 -9.43
CA THR A 288 -1.15 16.00 -9.98
C THR A 288 -0.18 16.40 -8.89
N ASP A 289 -0.67 17.13 -7.88
CA ASP A 289 0.14 17.57 -6.75
C ASP A 289 0.64 16.35 -5.98
N ALA A 290 -0.25 15.38 -5.75
CA ALA A 290 0.08 14.14 -5.06
C ALA A 290 1.11 13.25 -5.79
N ILE A 291 1.08 13.23 -7.12
CA ILE A 291 2.08 12.51 -7.91
C ILE A 291 3.41 13.28 -7.91
N ASN A 292 3.36 14.59 -8.10
CA ASN A 292 4.56 15.45 -8.08
C ASN A 292 5.29 15.41 -6.73
N ASP A 293 4.54 15.26 -5.63
CA ASP A 293 5.08 15.12 -4.29
C ASP A 293 5.52 13.69 -3.95
N GLU A 294 5.43 12.75 -4.89
CA GLU A 294 5.71 11.33 -4.66
C GLU A 294 4.91 10.77 -3.48
N ASN A 295 3.67 11.23 -3.33
CA ASN A 295 2.74 10.81 -2.28
C ASN A 295 1.75 9.74 -2.78
N VAL A 296 1.53 9.66 -4.09
CA VAL A 296 0.81 8.59 -4.80
C VAL A 296 1.53 8.27 -6.12
N LEU A 297 1.32 7.05 -6.64
CA LEU A 297 1.92 6.60 -7.90
C LEU A 297 1.11 7.06 -9.13
N LYS A 298 1.75 7.01 -10.31
CA LYS A 298 1.09 7.15 -11.62
C LYS A 298 0.25 5.92 -11.96
N PHE A 299 -0.59 6.04 -12.98
CA PHE A 299 -1.35 4.91 -13.54
C PHE A 299 -0.78 4.43 -14.88
N SER A 300 -0.66 3.11 -15.05
CA SER A 300 -0.50 2.49 -16.37
C SER A 300 -1.86 1.95 -16.81
N VAL A 301 -2.45 2.55 -17.86
CA VAL A 301 -3.78 2.17 -18.34
C VAL A 301 -3.67 1.43 -19.67
N GLU A 302 -4.12 0.19 -19.67
CA GLU A 302 -4.13 -0.69 -20.84
C GLU A 302 -5.57 -0.96 -21.28
N TYR A 303 -5.85 -0.78 -22.58
CA TYR A 303 -7.13 -1.11 -23.19
C TYR A 303 -6.99 -2.38 -24.03
N VAL A 304 -7.43 -3.50 -23.49
CA VAL A 304 -7.31 -4.81 -24.15
C VAL A 304 -8.36 -4.93 -25.24
N GLY A 305 -7.95 -5.35 -26.45
CA GLY A 305 -8.83 -5.57 -27.61
C GLY A 305 -8.94 -4.40 -28.60
N ARG A 306 -8.06 -3.39 -28.56
CA ARG A 306 -8.16 -2.23 -29.49
C ARG A 306 -6.90 -1.68 -30.18
N TYR A 307 -5.76 -2.36 -30.17
CA TYR A 307 -4.59 -1.85 -30.91
C TYR A 307 -4.21 -2.75 -32.08
N LYS A 308 -4.42 -2.24 -33.31
CA LYS A 308 -3.84 -2.75 -34.56
C LYS A 308 -2.35 -2.40 -34.64
N HIS A 309 -1.57 -2.68 -33.60
CA HIS A 309 -0.11 -2.80 -33.77
C HIS A 309 0.13 -4.26 -34.13
N LYS A 310 0.73 -4.52 -35.30
CA LYS A 310 1.11 -5.88 -35.70
C LYS A 310 2.03 -6.46 -34.62
N ASN A 311 1.61 -7.55 -33.95
CA ASN A 311 2.37 -8.35 -32.98
C ASN A 311 2.37 -7.87 -31.50
N SER A 312 1.27 -7.34 -30.96
CA SER A 312 1.15 -7.04 -29.52
C SER A 312 0.51 -8.19 -28.73
N ALA A 313 0.99 -8.49 -27.51
CA ALA A 313 0.36 -9.44 -26.57
C ALA A 313 -1.01 -8.96 -26.06
N ASN A 314 -1.29 -7.66 -26.17
CA ASN A 314 -2.62 -7.06 -25.95
C ASN A 314 -3.59 -7.32 -27.11
N GLU A 315 -3.12 -7.86 -28.25
CA GLU A 315 -3.90 -8.28 -29.40
C GLU A 315 -4.58 -9.63 -29.11
N LYS A 316 -5.55 -9.63 -28.18
CA LYS A 316 -6.56 -10.69 -28.15
C LYS A 316 -7.76 -10.25 -28.97
N ASP A 317 -8.28 -11.17 -29.78
CA ASP A 317 -9.51 -11.03 -30.57
C ASP A 317 -10.75 -11.01 -29.65
N ILE A 318 -10.78 -10.05 -28.73
CA ILE A 318 -11.90 -9.72 -27.87
C ILE A 318 -12.67 -8.68 -28.67
N GLU A 319 -13.85 -9.04 -29.19
CA GLU A 319 -14.68 -8.14 -29.97
C GLU A 319 -15.07 -6.92 -29.11
N VAL A 320 -14.38 -5.80 -29.34
CA VAL A 320 -14.71 -4.48 -28.77
C VAL A 320 -15.20 -3.57 -29.92
N GLU A 321 -16.22 -4.02 -30.66
CA GLU A 321 -16.83 -3.18 -31.68
C GLU A 321 -17.57 -1.98 -31.07
N ALA A 322 -17.81 -0.96 -31.88
CA ALA A 322 -18.45 0.31 -31.54
C ALA A 322 -19.92 0.21 -31.09
N ILE A 323 -20.42 -1.01 -30.85
CA ILE A 323 -21.78 -1.33 -30.45
C ILE A 323 -21.70 -1.93 -29.03
N ASP A 324 -21.91 -1.08 -28.01
CA ASP A 324 -21.98 -1.47 -26.58
C ASP A 324 -23.34 -2.15 -26.29
N THR A 325 -23.69 -3.20 -27.04
CA THR A 325 -24.91 -3.98 -26.75
C THR A 325 -24.62 -4.93 -25.60
N LYS A 326 -25.54 -4.97 -24.63
CA LYS A 326 -25.49 -5.88 -23.47
C LYS A 326 -25.22 -7.34 -23.87
N GLU A 327 -25.79 -7.78 -24.99
CA GLU A 327 -25.62 -9.14 -25.52
C GLU A 327 -24.17 -9.46 -25.91
N LEU A 328 -23.46 -8.52 -26.56
CA LEU A 328 -22.06 -8.70 -26.95
C LEU A 328 -21.14 -8.69 -25.72
N MET A 329 -21.34 -7.72 -24.82
CA MET A 329 -20.51 -7.52 -23.63
C MET A 329 -20.63 -8.69 -22.64
N GLU A 330 -21.82 -9.29 -22.52
CA GLU A 330 -22.07 -10.42 -21.63
C GLU A 330 -21.96 -11.79 -22.32
N SER A 331 -21.49 -11.84 -23.57
CA SER A 331 -21.38 -13.08 -24.33
C SER A 331 -20.40 -14.06 -23.64
N PRO A 332 -20.75 -15.35 -23.46
CA PRO A 332 -19.90 -16.31 -22.76
C PRO A 332 -18.48 -16.40 -23.34
N LYS A 333 -18.36 -16.36 -24.68
CA LYS A 333 -17.07 -16.39 -25.38
C LYS A 333 -16.17 -15.21 -24.99
N ARG A 334 -16.73 -13.99 -24.88
CA ARG A 334 -15.98 -12.80 -24.46
C ARG A 334 -15.51 -12.95 -23.01
N LEU A 335 -16.40 -13.35 -22.10
CA LEU A 335 -16.07 -13.53 -20.70
C LEU A 335 -14.98 -14.60 -20.51
N GLU A 336 -15.05 -15.72 -21.24
CA GLU A 336 -14.04 -16.77 -21.24
C GLU A 336 -12.66 -16.29 -21.72
N LYS A 337 -12.61 -15.50 -22.80
CA LYS A 337 -11.36 -14.89 -23.31
C LYS A 337 -10.75 -13.91 -22.30
N ILE A 338 -11.58 -13.16 -21.59
CA ILE A 338 -11.13 -12.22 -20.54
C ILE A 338 -10.51 -12.99 -19.37
N VAL A 339 -11.17 -14.04 -18.88
CA VAL A 339 -10.62 -14.87 -17.80
C VAL A 339 -9.30 -15.53 -18.24
N GLU A 340 -9.23 -16.03 -19.47
CA GLU A 340 -7.98 -16.58 -20.02
C GLU A 340 -6.87 -15.53 -20.08
N TYR A 341 -7.18 -14.28 -20.48
CA TYR A 341 -6.21 -13.18 -20.46
C TYR A 341 -5.70 -12.90 -19.04
N ILE A 342 -6.61 -12.80 -18.07
CA ILE A 342 -6.26 -12.54 -16.67
C ILE A 342 -5.38 -13.69 -16.16
N LEU A 343 -5.80 -14.94 -16.33
CA LEU A 343 -5.03 -16.11 -15.88
C LEU A 343 -3.65 -16.23 -16.53
N ALA A 344 -3.45 -15.70 -17.74
CA ALA A 344 -2.16 -15.72 -18.43
C ALA A 344 -1.23 -14.58 -18.01
N ASN A 345 -1.78 -13.44 -17.58
CA ASN A 345 -1.01 -12.22 -17.32
C ASN A 345 -0.98 -11.80 -15.85
N HIS A 346 -1.76 -12.44 -14.98
CA HIS A 346 -1.90 -12.04 -13.57
C HIS A 346 -0.53 -11.97 -12.89
N ASP A 347 0.26 -13.04 -12.96
CA ASP A 347 1.58 -13.11 -12.34
C ASP A 347 2.53 -12.01 -12.86
N ARG A 348 2.45 -11.64 -14.15
CA ARG A 348 3.22 -10.50 -14.67
C ARG A 348 2.77 -9.17 -14.07
N LYS A 349 1.44 -8.93 -14.04
CA LYS A 349 0.85 -7.68 -13.53
C LYS A 349 1.04 -7.49 -12.03
N THR A 350 1.14 -8.59 -11.28
CA THR A 350 1.23 -8.57 -9.83
C THR A 350 2.62 -8.93 -9.29
N HIS A 351 3.65 -8.91 -10.14
CA HIS A 351 5.03 -9.29 -9.78
C HIS A 351 5.07 -10.65 -9.07
N ALA A 352 4.67 -11.70 -9.78
CA ALA A 352 4.54 -13.06 -9.27
C ALA A 352 3.71 -13.18 -7.98
N ARG A 353 2.61 -12.41 -7.89
CA ARG A 353 1.70 -12.37 -6.73
C ARG A 353 2.28 -11.74 -5.47
N ASP A 354 3.36 -10.97 -5.59
CA ASP A 354 3.79 -10.03 -4.54
C ASP A 354 2.75 -8.93 -4.28
N PHE A 355 1.90 -8.69 -5.28
CA PHE A 355 0.73 -7.85 -5.17
C PHE A 355 -0.52 -8.65 -5.53
N ASN A 356 -1.68 -8.06 -5.34
CA ASN A 356 -2.95 -8.64 -5.76
C ASN A 356 -3.81 -7.66 -6.54
N ALA A 357 -5.00 -8.13 -6.95
CA ALA A 357 -5.88 -7.39 -7.82
C ALA A 357 -7.34 -7.34 -7.36
N ILE A 358 -8.03 -6.26 -7.75
CA ILE A 358 -9.50 -6.21 -7.79
C ILE A 358 -9.96 -6.36 -9.24
N PHE A 359 -11.07 -7.08 -9.44
CA PHE A 359 -11.76 -7.15 -10.73
C PHE A 359 -13.15 -6.54 -10.62
N ALA A 360 -13.31 -5.33 -11.18
CA ALA A 360 -14.55 -4.56 -11.19
C ALA A 360 -15.42 -4.92 -12.41
N VAL A 361 -16.65 -5.37 -12.16
CA VAL A 361 -17.59 -5.85 -13.19
C VAL A 361 -18.92 -5.08 -13.17
N SER A 362 -19.68 -5.20 -14.26
CA SER A 362 -20.88 -4.38 -14.49
C SER A 362 -22.05 -4.67 -13.55
N SER A 363 -22.36 -5.95 -13.29
CA SER A 363 -23.54 -6.39 -12.53
C SER A 363 -23.28 -7.67 -11.75
N VAL A 364 -24.19 -8.02 -10.83
CA VAL A 364 -24.13 -9.26 -10.03
C VAL A 364 -24.21 -10.49 -10.93
N ASP A 365 -25.03 -10.47 -11.98
CA ASP A 365 -25.12 -11.59 -12.92
C ASP A 365 -23.81 -11.85 -13.66
N VAL A 366 -23.16 -10.79 -14.17
CA VAL A 366 -21.87 -10.89 -14.85
C VAL A 366 -20.78 -11.34 -13.89
N LEU A 367 -20.81 -10.85 -12.64
CA LEU A 367 -19.92 -11.31 -11.57
C LEU A 367 -20.05 -12.82 -11.33
N CYS A 368 -21.27 -13.34 -11.23
CA CYS A 368 -21.51 -14.77 -11.04
C CYS A 368 -20.94 -15.56 -12.23
N LYS A 369 -21.19 -15.12 -13.47
CA LYS A 369 -20.64 -15.76 -14.68
C LYS A 369 -19.11 -15.81 -14.63
N TYR A 370 -18.45 -14.70 -14.28
CA TYR A 370 -17.00 -14.66 -14.17
C TYR A 370 -16.47 -15.61 -13.09
N TYR A 371 -17.10 -15.66 -11.91
CA TYR A 371 -16.69 -16.54 -10.83
C TYR A 371 -16.74 -18.02 -11.26
N GLU A 372 -17.81 -18.45 -11.93
CA GLU A 372 -17.92 -19.82 -12.46
C GLU A 372 -16.88 -20.12 -13.55
N ILE A 373 -16.61 -19.16 -14.44
CA ILE A 373 -15.57 -19.33 -15.48
C ILE A 373 -14.19 -19.45 -14.85
N PHE A 374 -13.87 -18.64 -13.83
CA PHE A 374 -12.63 -18.77 -13.05
C PHE A 374 -12.51 -20.13 -12.38
N LYS A 375 -13.61 -20.64 -11.81
CA LYS A 375 -13.63 -21.97 -11.17
C LYS A 375 -13.33 -23.06 -12.21
N LYS A 376 -14.06 -23.05 -13.33
CA LYS A 376 -13.93 -24.02 -14.43
C LYS A 376 -12.57 -24.00 -15.12
N GLN A 377 -12.06 -22.83 -15.52
CA GLN A 377 -10.79 -22.72 -16.26
C GLN A 377 -9.54 -22.99 -15.40
N GLN A 378 -9.69 -23.01 -14.08
CA GLN A 378 -8.63 -23.36 -13.14
C GLN A 378 -8.68 -24.84 -12.70
N GLU A 379 -9.71 -25.60 -13.07
CA GLU A 379 -9.72 -27.05 -12.88
C GLU A 379 -8.58 -27.68 -13.68
N GLY A 380 -7.70 -28.43 -13.00
CA GLY A 380 -6.52 -29.06 -13.61
C GLY A 380 -5.27 -28.18 -13.74
N ARG A 381 -5.30 -26.90 -13.31
CA ARG A 381 -4.08 -26.08 -13.20
C ARG A 381 -3.32 -26.39 -11.90
N GLU A 382 -1.99 -26.51 -11.97
CA GLU A 382 -1.11 -26.69 -10.80
C GLU A 382 -1.09 -25.45 -9.89
N HIS A 383 -1.01 -24.25 -10.46
CA HIS A 383 -0.91 -22.99 -9.71
C HIS A 383 -2.19 -22.16 -9.80
N LYS A 384 -3.20 -22.55 -9.04
CA LYS A 384 -4.50 -21.86 -8.98
C LYS A 384 -4.37 -20.49 -8.30
N LEU A 385 -5.15 -19.53 -8.77
CA LEU A 385 -5.38 -18.24 -8.11
C LEU A 385 -6.49 -18.39 -7.07
N LYS A 386 -6.28 -17.79 -5.90
CA LYS A 386 -7.28 -17.65 -4.85
C LYS A 386 -8.22 -16.51 -5.21
N VAL A 387 -9.38 -16.88 -5.77
CA VAL A 387 -10.40 -15.94 -6.24
C VAL A 387 -11.54 -15.87 -5.21
N ALA A 388 -11.86 -14.66 -4.76
CA ALA A 388 -12.99 -14.39 -3.85
C ALA A 388 -13.94 -13.36 -4.47
N THR A 389 -15.16 -13.27 -3.94
CA THR A 389 -16.17 -12.33 -4.43
C THR A 389 -17.08 -11.82 -3.33
N ILE A 390 -17.59 -10.59 -3.48
CA ILE A 390 -18.55 -10.00 -2.55
C ILE A 390 -19.45 -8.98 -3.27
N PHE A 391 -20.75 -9.02 -2.96
CA PHE A 391 -21.72 -8.08 -3.48
C PHE A 391 -22.91 -7.92 -2.52
N SER A 392 -23.61 -6.79 -2.63
CA SER A 392 -24.85 -6.54 -1.92
C SER A 392 -26.03 -7.25 -2.57
N TYR A 393 -27.02 -7.61 -1.75
CA TYR A 393 -28.31 -8.14 -2.18
C TYR A 393 -29.39 -7.07 -1.87
N SER A 394 -29.83 -6.31 -2.87
CA SER A 394 -30.89 -5.30 -2.70
C SER A 394 -31.95 -5.44 -3.80
N ALA A 395 -33.22 -5.33 -3.41
CA ALA A 395 -34.37 -5.48 -4.30
C ALA A 395 -34.55 -4.24 -5.18
N ASN A 396 -34.34 -4.42 -6.50
CA ASN A 396 -35.01 -3.76 -7.64
C ASN A 396 -34.04 -3.72 -8.83
N GLU A 397 -33.98 -4.81 -9.62
CA GLU A 397 -33.28 -4.84 -10.91
C GLU A 397 -34.19 -4.57 -12.12
N ASP A 398 -35.50 -4.34 -11.91
CA ASP A 398 -36.44 -4.04 -12.99
C ASP A 398 -36.84 -2.56 -13.00
N ASP A 399 -35.93 -1.69 -13.46
CA ASP A 399 -36.34 -0.45 -14.12
C ASP A 399 -35.27 -0.04 -15.13
N LYS A 400 -35.70 0.28 -16.37
CA LYS A 400 -34.84 0.75 -17.48
C LYS A 400 -34.10 2.08 -17.20
N ALA A 401 -34.09 2.55 -15.96
CA ALA A 401 -33.28 3.64 -15.44
C ALA A 401 -31.86 3.20 -15.00
N ALA A 402 -31.58 1.89 -14.92
CA ALA A 402 -30.29 1.35 -14.46
C ALA A 402 -29.07 1.73 -15.33
N GLU A 403 -29.26 2.12 -16.60
CA GLU A 403 -28.17 2.63 -17.45
C GLU A 403 -27.77 4.09 -17.14
N MET A 404 -28.63 4.85 -16.46
CA MET A 404 -28.33 6.23 -16.03
C MET A 404 -28.01 6.35 -14.54
N LEU A 405 -28.13 5.26 -13.77
CA LEU A 405 -27.99 5.19 -12.31
C LEU A 405 -26.77 4.38 -11.84
N ALA A 406 -25.73 4.28 -12.66
CA ALA A 406 -24.45 3.65 -12.28
C ALA A 406 -23.67 4.39 -11.16
N ASN A 407 -24.27 5.37 -10.49
CA ASN A 407 -23.63 6.26 -9.51
C ASN A 407 -24.29 6.29 -8.12
N ASP A 408 -25.32 5.49 -7.85
CA ASP A 408 -26.03 5.54 -6.56
C ASP A 408 -25.66 4.33 -5.68
N THR A 409 -24.65 4.52 -4.85
CA THR A 409 -24.34 3.68 -3.70
C THR A 409 -25.29 4.03 -2.56
N ASP A 410 -26.45 3.38 -2.54
CA ASP A 410 -27.29 3.27 -1.34
C ASP A 410 -27.32 1.81 -0.90
N LEU A 411 -26.40 1.48 0.00
CA LEU A 411 -26.32 0.18 0.68
C LEU A 411 -27.29 0.21 1.87
N GLN A 412 -28.58 0.06 1.60
CA GLN A 412 -29.48 -0.44 2.64
C GLN A 412 -29.11 -1.90 2.92
N LEU A 413 -28.44 -2.16 4.05
CA LEU A 413 -28.50 -3.47 4.72
C LEU A 413 -29.90 -3.72 5.32
N SER A 414 -30.97 -3.30 4.64
CA SER A 414 -32.32 -3.68 5.00
C SER A 414 -32.56 -5.10 4.50
N LEU A 415 -32.94 -6.00 5.40
CA LEU A 415 -33.54 -7.29 5.03
C LEU A 415 -34.93 -7.06 4.42
N GLY A 416 -34.98 -6.50 3.21
CA GLY A 416 -36.17 -6.36 2.37
C GLY A 416 -36.28 -7.51 1.37
N SER A 417 -37.51 -7.91 1.03
CA SER A 417 -37.88 -9.15 0.33
C SER A 417 -37.22 -9.35 -1.05
N LEU A 418 -36.42 -10.42 -1.07
CA LEU A 418 -35.66 -11.16 -2.10
C LEU A 418 -36.00 -11.05 -3.60
N ASP A 419 -34.93 -11.15 -4.40
CA ASP A 419 -34.80 -12.15 -5.45
C ASP A 419 -33.98 -13.36 -4.91
N LYS A 420 -34.56 -14.55 -4.85
CA LYS A 420 -34.04 -15.70 -4.08
C LYS A 420 -32.73 -16.24 -4.65
N HIS A 421 -32.50 -16.05 -5.94
CA HIS A 421 -31.38 -16.64 -6.67
C HIS A 421 -30.01 -16.03 -6.33
N SER A 422 -29.89 -14.71 -6.19
CA SER A 422 -28.60 -14.04 -5.96
C SER A 422 -28.02 -14.30 -4.57
N ARG A 423 -28.88 -14.43 -3.56
CA ARG A 423 -28.46 -14.79 -2.20
C ARG A 423 -27.96 -16.23 -2.12
N ASP A 424 -28.65 -17.16 -2.77
CA ASP A 424 -28.25 -18.57 -2.79
C ASP A 424 -26.90 -18.76 -3.50
N ARG A 425 -26.64 -18.01 -4.57
CA ARG A 425 -25.31 -17.96 -5.23
C ARG A 425 -24.23 -17.41 -4.28
N LEU A 426 -24.49 -16.29 -3.61
CA LEU A 426 -23.52 -15.70 -2.67
C LEU A 426 -23.19 -16.66 -1.52
N GLU A 427 -24.18 -17.37 -0.98
CA GLU A 427 -23.96 -18.39 0.06
C GLU A 427 -23.05 -19.52 -0.46
N SER A 428 -23.22 -19.96 -1.71
CA SER A 428 -22.33 -20.95 -2.33
C SER A 428 -20.89 -20.43 -2.46
N TYR A 429 -20.71 -19.16 -2.81
CA TYR A 429 -19.37 -18.55 -2.93
C TYR A 429 -18.72 -18.34 -1.56
N ILE A 430 -19.51 -18.02 -0.54
CA ILE A 430 -19.03 -18.00 0.85
C ILE A 430 -18.65 -19.41 1.32
N ALA A 431 -19.36 -20.45 0.90
CA ALA A 431 -18.98 -21.82 1.21
C ALA A 431 -17.64 -22.23 0.57
N ASP A 432 -17.41 -21.84 -0.69
CA ASP A 432 -16.10 -22.01 -1.35
C ASP A 432 -15.00 -21.27 -0.57
N TYR A 433 -15.27 -20.03 -0.15
CA TYR A 433 -14.34 -19.22 0.65
C TYR A 433 -14.02 -19.86 2.01
N ASN A 434 -15.05 -20.32 2.73
CA ASN A 434 -14.91 -21.01 4.01
C ASN A 434 -14.03 -22.26 3.88
N LYS A 435 -14.20 -23.01 2.78
CA LYS A 435 -13.34 -24.16 2.47
C LYS A 435 -11.90 -23.74 2.15
N MET A 436 -11.71 -22.63 1.44
CA MET A 436 -10.39 -22.13 1.05
C MET A 436 -9.56 -21.65 2.25
N PHE A 437 -10.20 -21.04 3.25
CA PHE A 437 -9.52 -20.39 4.38
C PHE A 437 -9.81 -21.01 5.75
N GLY A 438 -10.56 -22.11 5.82
CA GLY A 438 -10.92 -22.77 7.09
C GLY A 438 -11.83 -21.93 7.99
N CYS A 439 -12.76 -21.18 7.39
CA CYS A 439 -13.68 -20.27 8.09
C CYS A 439 -15.13 -20.81 8.11
N ASN A 440 -16.05 -20.09 8.76
CA ASN A 440 -17.47 -20.47 8.83
C ASN A 440 -18.44 -19.27 8.80
N TYR A 441 -18.37 -18.48 7.73
CA TYR A 441 -19.28 -17.34 7.51
C TYR A 441 -20.56 -17.75 6.78
N THR A 442 -21.62 -16.93 6.89
CA THR A 442 -22.92 -17.14 6.22
C THR A 442 -23.65 -15.82 5.99
N THR A 443 -24.52 -15.77 4.97
CA THR A 443 -25.46 -14.65 4.73
C THR A 443 -26.73 -14.72 5.59
N LYS A 444 -26.91 -15.79 6.40
CA LYS A 444 -28.09 -15.98 7.27
C LYS A 444 -28.19 -14.99 8.42
N ASP A 445 -27.06 -14.44 8.85
CA ASP A 445 -26.99 -13.48 9.92
C ASP A 445 -26.14 -12.27 9.49
N SER A 446 -26.61 -11.07 9.84
CA SER A 446 -25.98 -9.81 9.42
C SER A 446 -24.59 -9.62 10.03
N ARG A 447 -24.38 -10.12 11.26
CA ARG A 447 -23.07 -10.06 11.91
C ARG A 447 -22.08 -11.01 11.24
N SER A 448 -22.53 -12.19 10.81
CA SER A 448 -21.69 -13.14 10.06
C SER A 448 -21.26 -12.59 8.70
N PHE A 449 -22.18 -12.00 7.93
CA PHE A 449 -21.84 -11.35 6.65
C PHE A 449 -20.90 -10.15 6.84
N TYR A 450 -21.08 -9.37 7.91
CA TYR A 450 -20.15 -8.29 8.23
C TYR A 450 -18.75 -8.80 8.61
N ASN A 451 -18.67 -9.89 9.37
CA ASN A 451 -17.38 -10.53 9.66
C ASN A 451 -16.71 -11.06 8.39
N TYR A 452 -17.49 -11.59 7.44
CA TYR A 452 -17.00 -11.99 6.12
C TYR A 452 -16.42 -10.80 5.33
N TYR A 453 -17.13 -9.67 5.28
CA TYR A 453 -16.64 -8.44 4.66
C TYR A 453 -15.29 -8.00 5.25
N ARG A 454 -15.16 -8.03 6.59
CA ARG A 454 -13.92 -7.67 7.28
C ARG A 454 -12.78 -8.64 7.01
N ASP A 455 -13.09 -9.94 6.98
CA ASP A 455 -12.10 -10.98 6.72
C ASP A 455 -11.56 -10.88 5.28
N ILE A 456 -12.44 -10.68 4.29
CA ILE A 456 -12.01 -10.39 2.91
C ILE A 456 -11.10 -9.16 2.88
N ALA A 457 -11.51 -8.06 3.51
CA ALA A 457 -10.72 -6.83 3.52
C ALA A 457 -9.30 -7.07 4.05
N GLN A 458 -9.19 -7.86 5.14
CA GLN A 458 -7.91 -8.20 5.74
C GLN A 458 -7.09 -9.13 4.84
N LYS A 459 -7.68 -10.20 4.31
CA LYS A 459 -7.00 -11.14 3.42
C LYS A 459 -6.53 -10.53 2.10
N VAL A 460 -7.24 -9.53 1.58
CA VAL A 460 -6.74 -8.74 0.44
C VAL A 460 -5.55 -7.87 0.87
N LYS A 461 -5.56 -7.24 2.06
CA LYS A 461 -4.39 -6.49 2.54
C LYS A 461 -3.17 -7.41 2.75
N ASP A 462 -3.39 -8.62 3.25
CA ASP A 462 -2.35 -9.60 3.56
C ASP A 462 -1.91 -10.44 2.35
N ARG A 463 -2.49 -10.20 1.16
CA ARG A 463 -2.20 -10.91 -0.10
C ARG A 463 -2.55 -12.40 -0.08
N GLU A 464 -3.47 -12.80 0.79
CA GLU A 464 -4.01 -14.17 0.81
C GLU A 464 -5.05 -14.40 -0.29
N ILE A 465 -5.68 -13.34 -0.80
CA ILE A 465 -6.58 -13.35 -1.95
C ILE A 465 -5.85 -12.71 -3.14
N ASP A 466 -5.73 -13.45 -4.24
CA ASP A 466 -5.05 -13.01 -5.46
C ASP A 466 -5.96 -12.06 -6.28
N ILE A 467 -7.25 -12.41 -6.40
CA ILE A 467 -8.24 -11.62 -7.14
C ILE A 467 -9.54 -11.51 -6.33
N LEU A 468 -9.97 -10.28 -6.05
CA LEU A 468 -11.29 -9.98 -5.49
C LEU A 468 -12.23 -9.46 -6.58
N LEU A 469 -13.26 -10.23 -6.92
CA LEU A 469 -14.32 -9.80 -7.85
C LEU A 469 -15.36 -8.94 -7.12
N VAL A 470 -15.68 -7.78 -7.69
CA VAL A 470 -16.63 -6.83 -7.10
C VAL A 470 -17.47 -6.14 -8.18
N VAL A 471 -18.69 -5.74 -7.80
CA VAL A 471 -19.49 -4.82 -8.62
C VAL A 471 -19.14 -3.37 -8.27
N ASN A 472 -19.39 -2.97 -7.02
CA ASN A 472 -19.14 -1.61 -6.52
C ASN A 472 -18.38 -1.60 -5.17
N MET A 473 -18.44 -2.68 -4.39
CA MET A 473 -17.75 -2.77 -3.10
C MET A 473 -16.23 -2.68 -3.29
N PHE A 474 -15.51 -2.14 -2.31
CA PHE A 474 -14.05 -1.96 -2.32
C PHE A 474 -13.49 -1.01 -3.41
N LEU A 475 -14.34 -0.41 -4.25
CA LEU A 475 -13.92 0.62 -5.22
C LEU A 475 -13.86 2.03 -4.61
N THR A 476 -14.48 2.23 -3.45
CA THR A 476 -14.38 3.41 -2.59
C THR A 476 -14.03 2.96 -1.16
N GLY A 477 -13.42 3.83 -0.36
CA GLY A 477 -13.11 3.56 1.06
C GLY A 477 -11.98 2.56 1.34
N PHE A 478 -11.84 1.49 0.56
CA PHE A 478 -10.87 0.44 0.81
C PHE A 478 -9.42 0.85 0.52
N ASP A 479 -8.56 0.84 1.53
CA ASP A 479 -7.15 1.19 1.40
C ASP A 479 -6.23 -0.03 1.57
N SER A 480 -5.46 -0.36 0.53
CA SER A 480 -4.43 -1.40 0.57
C SER A 480 -3.18 -0.96 -0.18
N LYS A 481 -2.01 -1.04 0.49
CA LYS A 481 -0.71 -0.73 -0.14
C LYS A 481 -0.22 -1.86 -1.06
N THR A 482 -0.64 -3.09 -0.80
CA THR A 482 -0.26 -4.31 -1.53
C THR A 482 -1.13 -4.59 -2.76
N LEU A 483 -2.17 -3.79 -2.99
CA LEU A 483 -2.98 -3.85 -4.21
C LEU A 483 -2.36 -2.98 -5.30
N ASN A 484 -1.96 -3.57 -6.42
CA ASN A 484 -1.34 -2.85 -7.53
C ASN A 484 -2.14 -2.90 -8.83
N THR A 485 -3.09 -3.83 -8.98
CA THR A 485 -3.76 -4.08 -10.26
C THR A 485 -5.29 -3.98 -10.13
N LEU A 486 -5.92 -3.27 -11.06
CA LEU A 486 -7.37 -3.19 -11.22
C LEU A 486 -7.75 -3.69 -12.63
N TYR A 487 -8.44 -4.82 -12.67
CA TYR A 487 -9.12 -5.29 -13.87
C TYR A 487 -10.49 -4.61 -13.96
N VAL A 488 -10.88 -4.14 -15.14
CA VAL A 488 -12.13 -3.39 -15.33
C VAL A 488 -12.91 -3.92 -16.53
N ASP A 489 -14.05 -4.55 -16.25
CA ASP A 489 -15.12 -4.79 -17.23
C ASP A 489 -16.41 -4.08 -16.82
N LYS A 490 -16.30 -2.77 -16.58
CA LYS A 490 -17.37 -1.90 -16.09
C LYS A 490 -17.28 -0.53 -16.74
N ASN A 491 -18.43 0.09 -17.04
CA ASN A 491 -18.52 1.45 -17.55
C ASN A 491 -18.30 2.47 -16.40
N LEU A 492 -17.03 2.72 -16.06
CA LEU A 492 -16.64 3.73 -15.07
C LEU A 492 -16.66 5.13 -15.69
N ARG A 493 -17.15 6.13 -14.94
CA ARG A 493 -17.22 7.54 -15.39
C ARG A 493 -16.82 8.50 -14.28
N TYR A 494 -16.22 9.64 -14.66
CA TYR A 494 -15.90 10.76 -13.77
C TYR A 494 -15.27 10.30 -12.44
N HIS A 495 -15.91 10.65 -11.32
CA HIS A 495 -15.46 10.35 -9.96
C HIS A 495 -15.30 8.85 -9.67
N GLY A 496 -16.24 8.01 -10.13
CA GLY A 496 -16.17 6.56 -9.92
C GLY A 496 -14.96 5.94 -10.64
N LEU A 497 -14.55 6.50 -11.78
CA LEU A 497 -13.34 6.08 -12.50
C LEU A 497 -12.08 6.39 -11.68
N LEU A 498 -11.90 7.65 -11.26
CA LEU A 498 -10.72 8.03 -10.49
C LEU A 498 -10.64 7.36 -9.12
N GLN A 499 -11.77 7.15 -8.44
CA GLN A 499 -11.80 6.46 -7.15
C GLN A 499 -11.36 5.01 -7.28
N ALA A 500 -11.90 4.29 -8.28
CA ALA A 500 -11.51 2.92 -8.57
C ALA A 500 -10.02 2.84 -8.96
N TYR A 501 -9.54 3.70 -9.87
CA TYR A 501 -8.14 3.71 -10.28
C TYR A 501 -7.22 3.94 -9.07
N SER A 502 -7.58 4.90 -8.22
CA SER A 502 -6.83 5.25 -7.00
C SER A 502 -6.80 4.16 -5.92
N ARG A 503 -7.39 2.98 -6.15
CA ARG A 503 -7.14 1.80 -5.30
C ARG A 503 -5.74 1.22 -5.52
N THR A 504 -5.15 1.45 -6.70
CA THR A 504 -3.87 0.82 -7.12
C THR A 504 -2.63 1.67 -6.84
N ASN A 505 -2.77 2.99 -6.68
CA ASN A 505 -1.65 3.95 -6.68
C ASN A 505 -1.04 4.26 -5.30
N ARG A 506 -1.26 3.41 -4.30
CA ARG A 506 -0.64 3.57 -2.98
C ARG A 506 0.83 3.19 -3.03
N ILE A 507 1.67 3.99 -2.40
CA ILE A 507 3.10 3.75 -2.28
C ILE A 507 3.36 2.64 -1.26
N LEU A 508 4.25 1.72 -1.61
CA LEU A 508 4.71 0.65 -0.73
C LEU A 508 6.25 0.64 -0.63
N ASN A 509 6.92 0.27 -1.73
CA ASN A 509 8.36 0.00 -1.83
C ASN A 509 8.87 0.38 -3.24
N GLU A 510 10.12 0.10 -3.59
CA GLU A 510 10.64 0.41 -4.94
C GLU A 510 10.10 -0.52 -6.05
N THR A 511 9.69 -1.75 -5.70
CA THR A 511 9.14 -2.70 -6.69
C THR A 511 7.79 -2.23 -7.25
N LYS A 512 6.96 -1.56 -6.43
CA LYS A 512 5.70 -0.97 -6.88
C LYS A 512 5.90 0.40 -7.52
N SER A 513 6.08 0.41 -8.84
CA SER A 513 6.34 1.60 -9.64
C SER A 513 5.08 2.37 -10.09
N GLN A 514 3.98 1.66 -10.37
CA GLN A 514 2.70 2.25 -10.80
C GLN A 514 1.48 1.46 -10.32
N GLY A 515 0.30 2.06 -10.47
CA GLY A 515 -0.97 1.35 -10.44
C GLY A 515 -1.36 0.84 -11.84
N ASN A 516 -1.54 -0.47 -11.98
CA ASN A 516 -1.90 -1.11 -13.24
C ASN A 516 -3.42 -1.14 -13.41
N ILE A 517 -3.93 -0.54 -14.49
CA ILE A 517 -5.34 -0.56 -14.85
C ILE A 517 -5.49 -1.31 -16.18
N VAL A 518 -6.14 -2.47 -16.15
CA VAL A 518 -6.39 -3.29 -17.33
C VAL A 518 -7.87 -3.23 -17.64
N SER A 519 -8.24 -2.51 -18.70
CA SER A 519 -9.63 -2.29 -19.11
C SER A 519 -10.00 -3.16 -20.30
N PHE A 520 -11.08 -3.93 -20.15
CA PHE A 520 -11.70 -4.73 -21.21
C PHE A 520 -12.83 -3.99 -21.94
N ARG A 521 -12.96 -2.68 -21.66
CA ARG A 521 -13.89 -1.75 -22.31
C ARG A 521 -13.13 -0.53 -22.78
N ASN A 522 -13.65 0.17 -23.78
CA ASN A 522 -13.04 1.43 -24.21
C ASN A 522 -13.43 2.57 -23.25
N LEU A 523 -12.62 2.75 -22.19
CA LEU A 523 -12.81 3.84 -21.23
C LEU A 523 -12.00 5.10 -21.54
N LYS A 524 -11.19 5.13 -22.60
CA LYS A 524 -10.25 6.25 -22.90
C LYS A 524 -10.92 7.61 -22.81
N LYS A 525 -11.98 7.82 -23.57
CA LYS A 525 -12.74 9.08 -23.55
C LYS A 525 -13.20 9.47 -22.13
N TYR A 526 -13.69 8.51 -21.35
CA TYR A 526 -14.16 8.78 -19.99
C TYR A 526 -13.01 9.02 -19.00
N THR A 527 -11.84 8.42 -19.24
CA THR A 527 -10.61 8.70 -18.51
C THR A 527 -10.16 10.14 -18.76
N ASP A 528 -10.10 10.56 -20.03
CA ASP A 528 -9.72 11.92 -20.43
C ASP A 528 -10.68 12.96 -19.82
N GLU A 529 -11.99 12.71 -19.89
CA GLU A 529 -13.02 13.56 -19.28
C GLU A 529 -12.88 13.65 -17.75
N ALA A 530 -12.58 12.54 -17.07
CA ALA A 530 -12.39 12.53 -15.63
C ALA A 530 -11.14 13.33 -15.23
N VAL A 531 -10.04 13.14 -15.96
CA VAL A 531 -8.78 13.83 -15.71
C VAL A 531 -8.95 15.33 -15.92
N ALA A 532 -9.52 15.75 -17.04
CA ALA A 532 -9.76 17.17 -17.33
C ALA A 532 -10.61 17.87 -16.26
N LEU A 533 -11.52 17.14 -15.60
CA LEU A 533 -12.40 17.69 -14.57
C LEU A 533 -11.76 17.76 -13.18
N PHE A 534 -10.92 16.78 -12.83
CA PHE A 534 -10.38 16.63 -11.48
C PHE A 534 -8.88 16.97 -11.36
N SER A 535 -8.28 17.50 -12.42
CA SER A 535 -6.87 17.90 -12.45
C SER A 535 -6.65 19.16 -13.30
N ASN A 536 -5.40 19.59 -13.45
CA ASN A 536 -5.03 20.74 -14.27
C ASN A 536 -5.07 20.38 -15.77
N LYS A 537 -5.19 21.38 -16.67
CA LYS A 537 -5.34 21.13 -18.12
C LYS A 537 -4.15 20.42 -18.78
N ASP A 538 -2.96 20.49 -18.17
CA ASP A 538 -1.72 19.87 -18.67
C ASP A 538 -1.34 18.59 -17.87
N ALA A 539 -2.30 17.99 -17.18
CA ALA A 539 -2.06 16.94 -16.17
C ALA A 539 -1.85 15.52 -16.72
N GLU A 540 -2.17 15.26 -17.98
CA GLU A 540 -2.24 13.89 -18.51
C GLU A 540 -0.88 13.17 -18.43
N GLU A 541 0.20 13.84 -18.83
CA GLU A 541 1.58 13.33 -18.75
C GLU A 541 2.09 13.16 -17.30
N THR A 542 1.48 13.91 -16.37
CA THR A 542 1.78 13.77 -14.95
C THR A 542 1.08 12.55 -14.35
N ILE A 543 -0.16 12.27 -14.77
CA ILE A 543 -1.01 11.23 -14.17
C ILE A 543 -0.73 9.84 -14.72
N PHE A 544 -0.50 9.74 -16.03
CA PHE A 544 -0.32 8.45 -16.71
C PHE A 544 1.14 8.18 -17.05
N MET A 545 1.47 6.89 -17.10
CA MET A 545 2.72 6.41 -17.64
C MET A 545 2.76 6.63 -19.16
N HIS A 546 3.93 6.92 -19.70
CA HIS A 546 4.14 6.94 -21.15
C HIS A 546 3.89 5.56 -21.79
N PRO A 547 3.66 5.49 -23.11
CA PRO A 547 3.55 4.21 -23.82
C PRO A 547 4.80 3.34 -23.67
N TYR A 548 4.62 2.02 -23.85
CA TYR A 548 5.70 1.02 -23.80
C TYR A 548 6.94 1.41 -24.63
N GLU A 549 6.74 1.88 -25.86
CA GLU A 549 7.81 2.26 -26.79
C GLU A 549 8.74 3.36 -26.23
N VAL A 550 8.19 4.31 -25.46
CA VAL A 550 8.98 5.40 -24.86
C VAL A 550 9.92 4.84 -23.79
N TYR A 551 9.40 3.97 -22.91
CA TYR A 551 10.23 3.33 -21.88
C TYR A 551 11.23 2.34 -22.46
N LEU A 552 10.89 1.65 -23.54
CA LEU A 552 11.81 0.78 -24.26
C LEU A 552 12.99 1.57 -24.84
N ASN A 553 12.72 2.73 -25.45
CA ASN A 553 13.77 3.62 -25.94
C ASN A 553 14.66 4.14 -24.81
N HIS A 554 14.08 4.63 -23.71
CA HIS A 554 14.85 5.07 -22.55
C HIS A 554 15.69 3.93 -21.95
N PHE A 555 15.15 2.70 -21.91
CA PHE A 555 15.91 1.52 -21.45
C PHE A 555 17.10 1.27 -22.36
N ASN A 556 16.90 1.28 -23.68
CA ASN A 556 17.97 1.04 -24.64
C ASN A 556 19.05 2.14 -24.58
N GLU A 557 18.67 3.41 -24.42
CA GLU A 557 19.58 4.54 -24.22
C GLU A 557 20.38 4.42 -22.91
N ALA A 558 19.73 4.05 -21.80
CA ALA A 558 20.40 3.83 -20.52
C ALA A 558 21.39 2.66 -20.58
N VAL A 559 21.04 1.57 -21.29
CA VAL A 559 21.96 0.46 -21.56
C VAL A 559 23.13 0.90 -22.42
N GLU A 560 22.92 1.72 -23.45
CA GLU A 560 24.00 2.23 -24.29
C GLU A 560 24.97 3.09 -23.49
N GLU A 561 24.47 4.01 -22.66
CA GLU A 561 25.29 4.83 -21.75
C GLU A 561 26.09 3.98 -20.76
N MET A 562 25.48 2.92 -20.21
CA MET A 562 26.18 1.96 -19.36
C MET A 562 27.27 1.20 -20.13
N GLN A 563 26.97 0.74 -21.35
CA GLN A 563 27.92 0.00 -22.18
C GLN A 563 29.09 0.85 -22.68
N LYS A 564 28.97 2.18 -22.72
CA LYS A 564 30.12 3.08 -22.97
C LYS A 564 31.17 2.99 -21.86
N LEU A 565 30.74 2.77 -20.61
CA LEU A 565 31.63 2.60 -19.46
C LEU A 565 32.07 1.14 -19.29
N THR A 566 31.13 0.21 -19.39
CA THR A 566 31.35 -1.25 -19.24
C THR A 566 30.70 -2.00 -20.40
N PRO A 567 31.38 -2.15 -21.54
CA PRO A 567 30.81 -2.81 -22.73
C PRO A 567 30.34 -4.24 -22.45
N THR A 568 31.05 -4.97 -21.61
CA THR A 568 30.72 -6.33 -21.20
C THR A 568 30.72 -6.48 -19.67
N PRO A 569 30.01 -7.47 -19.11
CA PRO A 569 30.00 -7.69 -17.66
C PRO A 569 31.40 -7.86 -17.03
N PRO A 570 32.38 -8.54 -17.66
CA PRO A 570 33.76 -8.60 -17.15
C PRO A 570 34.46 -7.23 -17.04
N ASP A 571 34.06 -6.24 -17.84
CA ASP A 571 34.69 -4.91 -17.78
C ASP A 571 34.38 -4.17 -16.47
N VAL A 572 33.32 -4.56 -15.77
CA VAL A 572 33.00 -4.04 -14.43
C VAL A 572 34.12 -4.34 -13.43
N ASP A 573 34.79 -5.48 -13.57
CA ASP A 573 35.92 -5.85 -12.69
C ASP A 573 37.14 -4.95 -12.90
N ASN A 574 37.24 -4.33 -14.08
CA ASN A 574 38.36 -3.49 -14.50
C ASN A 574 38.15 -2.00 -14.18
N LEU A 575 37.02 -1.62 -13.57
CA LEU A 575 36.74 -0.24 -13.17
C LEU A 575 37.78 0.24 -12.14
N TYR A 576 38.55 1.26 -12.52
CA TYR A 576 39.62 1.85 -11.73
C TYR A 576 39.08 2.96 -10.81
N GLY A 577 39.18 2.71 -9.50
CA GLY A 577 38.77 3.67 -8.48
C GLY A 577 37.28 3.63 -8.14
N GLU A 578 36.94 4.21 -6.99
CA GLU A 578 35.56 4.22 -6.48
C GLU A 578 34.62 5.08 -7.34
N ASP A 579 35.13 6.12 -8.00
CA ASP A 579 34.32 7.01 -8.85
C ASP A 579 33.76 6.27 -10.08
N GLN A 580 34.56 5.44 -10.75
CA GLN A 580 34.09 4.65 -11.90
C GLN A 580 33.09 3.56 -11.48
N GLN A 581 33.32 2.95 -10.32
CA GLN A 581 32.37 2.00 -9.72
C GLN A 581 31.05 2.68 -9.37
N LEU A 582 31.12 3.92 -8.85
CA LEU A 582 29.95 4.73 -8.52
C LEU A 582 29.14 5.06 -9.77
N ASP A 583 29.81 5.44 -10.86
CA ASP A 583 29.15 5.77 -12.12
C ASP A 583 28.47 4.55 -12.74
N PHE A 584 29.12 3.38 -12.73
CA PHE A 584 28.48 2.12 -13.11
C PHE A 584 27.25 1.82 -12.23
N VAL A 585 27.38 1.95 -10.91
CA VAL A 585 26.26 1.70 -9.97
C VAL A 585 25.08 2.64 -10.23
N LYS A 586 25.33 3.91 -10.57
CA LYS A 586 24.26 4.86 -10.95
C LYS A 586 23.60 4.48 -12.27
N GLN A 587 24.38 4.15 -13.29
CA GLN A 587 23.87 3.79 -14.62
C GLN A 587 23.08 2.48 -14.58
N PHE A 588 23.61 1.43 -13.95
CA PHE A 588 22.92 0.15 -13.86
C PHE A 588 21.64 0.23 -13.02
N ARG A 589 21.60 1.09 -12.00
CA ARG A 589 20.35 1.36 -11.24
C ARG A 589 19.25 1.91 -12.13
N GLU A 590 19.57 2.83 -13.04
CA GLU A 590 18.58 3.36 -13.97
C GLU A 590 18.07 2.26 -14.91
N VAL A 591 18.96 1.38 -15.40
CA VAL A 591 18.58 0.19 -16.18
C VAL A 591 17.63 -0.71 -15.39
N ILE A 592 17.92 -1.01 -14.12
CA ILE A 592 17.05 -1.84 -13.26
C ILE A 592 15.67 -1.19 -13.06
N ARG A 593 15.60 0.12 -12.81
CA ARG A 593 14.32 0.83 -12.62
C ARG A 593 13.47 0.79 -13.88
N LEU A 594 14.06 1.06 -15.04
CA LEU A 594 13.37 1.00 -16.33
C LEU A 594 12.92 -0.43 -16.64
N ARG A 595 13.74 -1.44 -16.33
CA ARG A 595 13.36 -2.86 -16.41
C ARG A 595 12.16 -3.17 -15.52
N ASN A 596 12.12 -2.66 -14.29
CA ASN A 596 11.00 -2.89 -13.38
C ASN A 596 9.69 -2.31 -13.95
N ILE A 597 9.73 -1.08 -14.48
CA ILE A 597 8.59 -0.45 -15.17
C ILE A 597 8.15 -1.31 -16.37
N LEU A 598 9.09 -1.67 -17.25
CA LEU A 598 8.84 -2.46 -18.45
C LEU A 598 8.21 -3.82 -18.14
N SER A 599 8.69 -4.51 -17.09
CA SER A 599 8.22 -5.85 -16.71
C SER A 599 6.72 -5.93 -16.39
N SER A 600 6.11 -4.79 -16.03
CA SER A 600 4.67 -4.71 -15.76
C SER A 600 3.81 -4.68 -17.03
N PHE A 601 4.37 -4.28 -18.18
CA PHE A 601 3.63 -4.20 -19.44
C PHE A 601 3.40 -5.60 -20.01
N ALA A 602 2.20 -5.86 -20.55
CA ALA A 602 1.88 -7.18 -21.10
C ALA A 602 2.75 -7.54 -22.31
N ASP A 603 3.17 -6.53 -23.08
CA ASP A 603 3.97 -6.65 -24.30
C ASP A 603 5.47 -6.85 -24.05
N PHE A 604 5.95 -6.70 -22.81
CA PHE A 604 7.39 -6.74 -22.54
C PHE A 604 8.02 -8.09 -22.84
N ASN A 605 9.08 -8.05 -23.66
CA ASN A 605 9.94 -9.17 -23.96
C ASN A 605 11.39 -8.70 -24.06
N PHE A 606 12.32 -9.43 -23.45
CA PHE A 606 13.77 -9.17 -23.58
C PHE A 606 14.29 -9.31 -25.02
N ALA A 607 13.51 -9.91 -25.93
CA ALA A 607 13.84 -9.90 -27.36
C ALA A 607 13.77 -8.49 -28.00
N ASP A 608 13.02 -7.57 -27.40
CA ASP A 608 12.85 -6.20 -27.92
C ASP A 608 13.90 -5.23 -27.38
N THR A 609 14.68 -5.64 -26.37
CA THR A 609 15.67 -4.80 -25.68
C THR A 609 17.06 -4.93 -26.31
N SER A 610 17.89 -3.89 -26.17
CA SER A 610 19.30 -3.91 -26.59
C SER A 610 20.18 -4.84 -25.75
N LEU A 611 19.67 -5.28 -24.59
CA LEU A 611 20.32 -6.20 -23.66
C LEU A 611 19.52 -7.50 -23.58
N SER A 612 20.20 -8.65 -23.67
CA SER A 612 19.53 -9.94 -23.44
C SER A 612 19.30 -10.19 -21.94
N GLU A 613 18.33 -11.04 -21.61
CA GLU A 613 18.03 -11.40 -20.22
C GLU A 613 19.25 -11.95 -19.48
N GLN A 614 20.04 -12.81 -20.13
CA GLN A 614 21.24 -13.37 -19.52
C GLN A 614 22.28 -12.29 -19.21
N VAL A 615 22.54 -11.38 -20.16
CA VAL A 615 23.54 -10.33 -19.97
C VAL A 615 23.09 -9.34 -18.89
N PHE A 616 21.78 -9.06 -18.78
CA PHE A 616 21.22 -8.30 -17.67
C PHE A 616 21.53 -8.96 -16.32
N GLU A 617 21.33 -10.27 -16.19
CA GLU A 617 21.65 -11.01 -14.95
C GLU A 617 23.15 -11.07 -14.65
N ASP A 618 23.99 -11.10 -15.69
CA ASP A 618 25.44 -11.05 -15.53
C ASP A 618 25.88 -9.67 -14.97
N PHE A 619 25.37 -8.56 -15.52
CA PHE A 619 25.62 -7.22 -14.96
C PHE A 619 25.03 -7.05 -13.55
N LYS A 620 23.86 -7.63 -13.30
CA LYS A 620 23.25 -7.66 -11.96
C LYS A 620 24.16 -8.36 -10.95
N SER A 621 24.78 -9.47 -11.34
CA SER A 621 25.74 -10.17 -10.49
C SER A 621 26.93 -9.28 -10.15
N LYS A 622 27.49 -8.58 -11.14
CA LYS A 622 28.59 -7.60 -10.93
C LYS A 622 28.21 -6.43 -10.04
N TYR A 623 26.99 -5.93 -10.18
CA TYR A 623 26.45 -4.90 -9.30
C TYR A 623 26.40 -5.36 -7.83
N LEU A 624 25.96 -6.61 -7.60
CA LEU A 624 25.96 -7.22 -6.26
C LEU A 624 27.38 -7.49 -5.74
N ASP A 625 28.35 -7.79 -6.61
CA ASP A 625 29.77 -7.94 -6.24
C ASP A 625 30.33 -6.62 -5.67
N ILE A 626 30.04 -5.49 -6.32
CA ILE A 626 30.45 -4.16 -5.83
C ILE A 626 29.82 -3.88 -4.47
N TYR A 627 28.51 -4.14 -4.31
CA TYR A 627 27.83 -3.99 -3.02
C TYR A 627 28.51 -4.81 -1.91
N ARG A 628 28.85 -6.08 -2.19
CA ARG A 628 29.56 -6.95 -1.24
C ARG A 628 30.93 -6.41 -0.86
N LYS A 629 31.68 -5.91 -1.85
CA LYS A 629 32.98 -5.30 -1.61
C LYS A 629 32.87 -4.11 -0.65
N VAL A 630 31.93 -3.21 -0.90
CA VAL A 630 31.63 -2.06 -0.04
C VAL A 630 31.28 -2.51 1.39
N GLN A 631 30.42 -3.53 1.54
CA GLN A 631 30.09 -4.05 2.86
C GLN A 631 31.27 -4.71 3.59
N SER A 632 32.16 -5.39 2.87
CA SER A 632 33.33 -6.06 3.46
C SER A 632 34.44 -5.07 3.87
N ASP A 633 34.58 -3.97 3.13
CA ASP A 633 35.58 -2.93 3.38
C ASP A 633 35.22 -1.98 4.54
N HIS A 634 33.99 -2.07 5.09
CA HIS A 634 33.56 -1.44 6.37
C HIS A 634 34.48 -1.73 7.57
N GLN A 635 35.46 -2.65 7.44
CA GLN A 635 36.45 -2.96 8.48
C GLN A 635 37.67 -2.04 8.50
N LYS A 636 37.86 -1.14 7.51
CA LYS A 636 39.03 -0.23 7.44
C LYS A 636 38.57 1.22 7.61
N GLU A 637 39.31 2.02 8.39
CA GLU A 637 39.08 3.46 8.66
C GLU A 637 39.24 4.38 7.42
N LYS A 638 38.71 3.99 6.24
CA LYS A 638 38.68 4.84 5.05
C LYS A 638 37.24 5.17 4.70
N VAL A 639 36.97 6.46 4.55
CA VAL A 639 35.69 6.97 4.03
C VAL A 639 35.61 6.58 2.56
N SER A 640 34.73 5.63 2.22
CA SER A 640 34.51 5.19 0.84
C SER A 640 33.32 5.96 0.26
N ILE A 641 33.44 6.47 -0.97
CA ILE A 641 32.36 7.21 -1.65
C ILE A 641 31.20 6.26 -1.99
N LEU A 642 31.51 4.97 -2.13
CA LEU A 642 30.53 3.92 -2.42
C LEU A 642 29.67 3.53 -1.22
N GLU A 643 30.14 3.79 0.01
CA GLU A 643 29.35 3.57 1.23
C GLU A 643 28.10 4.47 1.29
N ASP A 644 28.15 5.62 0.63
CA ASP A 644 27.07 6.62 0.61
C ASP A 644 26.00 6.35 -0.48
N VAL A 645 26.10 5.21 -1.17
CA VAL A 645 25.30 4.88 -2.35
C VAL A 645 24.16 3.93 -1.97
N ASP A 646 22.93 4.34 -2.26
CA ASP A 646 21.75 3.47 -2.08
C ASP A 646 21.64 2.44 -3.23
N PHE A 647 21.98 1.17 -2.99
CA PHE A 647 22.00 0.15 -4.04
C PHE A 647 20.61 -0.33 -4.52
N GLU A 648 19.49 0.14 -3.96
CA GLU A 648 18.12 -0.25 -4.37
C GLU A 648 17.91 -1.77 -4.52
N LEU A 649 18.46 -2.54 -3.56
CA LEU A 649 18.47 -4.01 -3.59
C LEU A 649 17.06 -4.63 -3.68
N GLU A 650 16.03 -3.90 -3.26
CA GLU A 650 14.62 -4.30 -3.39
C GLU A 650 14.22 -4.56 -4.85
N LEU A 651 14.75 -3.81 -5.82
CA LEU A 651 14.44 -3.98 -7.25
C LEU A 651 15.12 -5.20 -7.88
N ILE A 652 16.10 -5.76 -7.17
CA ILE A 652 17.01 -6.80 -7.68
C ILE A 652 16.59 -8.18 -7.16
N ARG A 653 15.84 -8.24 -6.06
CA ARG A 653 15.29 -9.49 -5.53
C ARG A 653 14.40 -10.19 -6.56
N ARG A 654 14.62 -11.48 -6.79
CA ARG A 654 13.61 -12.36 -7.41
C ARG A 654 12.90 -13.05 -6.25
N ASP A 655 11.81 -12.44 -5.80
CA ASP A 655 11.12 -12.81 -4.56
C ASP A 655 10.48 -14.21 -4.56
N ASN A 656 10.49 -14.93 -5.69
CA ASN A 656 10.05 -16.32 -5.79
C ASN A 656 11.06 -17.35 -5.29
N ILE A 657 12.26 -16.94 -4.90
CA ILE A 657 13.34 -17.86 -4.56
C ILE A 657 13.63 -17.76 -3.06
N ASN A 658 12.75 -18.36 -2.27
CA ASN A 658 12.97 -18.65 -0.87
C ASN A 658 13.53 -20.07 -0.68
N VAL A 659 13.79 -20.46 0.56
CA VAL A 659 14.31 -21.81 0.88
C VAL A 659 13.36 -22.89 0.36
N ASP A 660 12.04 -22.72 0.50
CA ASP A 660 11.03 -23.65 -0.04
C ASP A 660 11.11 -23.84 -1.56
N TYR A 661 11.32 -22.76 -2.32
CA TYR A 661 11.47 -22.83 -3.76
C TYR A 661 12.72 -23.61 -4.16
N ILE A 662 13.82 -23.42 -3.43
CA ILE A 662 15.04 -24.22 -3.61
C ILE A 662 14.76 -25.69 -3.27
N ILE A 663 14.08 -25.99 -2.17
CA ILE A 663 13.70 -27.37 -1.80
C ILE A 663 12.89 -28.03 -2.92
N ARG A 664 11.94 -27.31 -3.53
CA ARG A 664 11.17 -27.82 -4.68
C ARG A 664 12.04 -28.07 -5.91
N LEU A 665 13.01 -27.21 -6.19
CA LEU A 665 13.97 -27.44 -7.28
C LEU A 665 14.88 -28.64 -7.01
N LEU A 666 15.26 -28.86 -5.75
CA LEU A 666 16.03 -30.02 -5.31
C LEU A 666 15.23 -31.32 -5.42
N ALA A 667 13.94 -31.31 -5.07
CA ALA A 667 13.03 -32.44 -5.29
C ALA A 667 12.89 -32.80 -6.78
N LYS A 668 12.83 -31.79 -7.66
CA LYS A 668 12.88 -32.00 -9.12
C LYS A 668 14.21 -32.56 -9.61
N LEU A 669 15.32 -32.25 -8.95
CA LEU A 669 16.65 -32.75 -9.32
C LEU A 669 16.75 -34.27 -9.12
N ILE A 670 16.06 -34.85 -8.14
CA ILE A 670 16.04 -36.30 -7.89
C ILE A 670 15.26 -37.07 -8.97
N THR A 671 14.25 -36.44 -9.55
CA THR A 671 13.38 -37.04 -10.57
C THR A 671 13.85 -36.78 -12.01
N ALA A 672 14.88 -35.95 -12.18
CA ALA A 672 15.41 -35.54 -13.48
C ALA A 672 16.47 -36.52 -14.01
N ASP A 673 16.44 -36.75 -15.32
CA ASP A 673 17.45 -37.51 -16.08
C ASP A 673 18.82 -36.80 -16.09
N GLU A 674 19.91 -37.56 -16.25
CA GLU A 674 21.32 -37.13 -16.03
C GLU A 674 21.68 -35.78 -16.70
N ALA A 675 21.24 -35.57 -17.95
CA ALA A 675 21.49 -34.33 -18.68
C ALA A 675 20.66 -33.13 -18.16
N GLN A 676 19.45 -33.39 -17.66
CA GLN A 676 18.59 -32.38 -17.04
C GLN A 676 19.05 -32.05 -15.62
N ALA A 677 19.53 -33.05 -14.88
CA ALA A 677 20.04 -32.89 -13.52
C ALA A 677 21.24 -31.94 -13.47
N ASP A 678 22.20 -32.06 -14.40
CA ASP A 678 23.35 -31.14 -14.48
C ASP A 678 22.94 -29.70 -14.83
N ALA A 679 21.95 -29.53 -15.71
CA ALA A 679 21.41 -28.23 -16.06
C ALA A 679 20.66 -27.59 -14.89
N LEU A 680 19.81 -28.36 -14.20
CA LEU A 680 19.10 -27.95 -12.98
C LEU A 680 20.08 -27.60 -11.86
N LYS A 681 21.14 -28.38 -11.67
CA LYS A 681 22.17 -28.12 -10.66
C LYS A 681 22.89 -26.79 -10.92
N LYS A 682 23.29 -26.53 -12.18
CA LYS A 682 23.86 -25.23 -12.57
C LYS A 682 22.88 -24.08 -12.38
N ASN A 683 21.62 -24.29 -12.70
CA ASN A 683 20.56 -23.29 -12.51
C ASN A 683 20.38 -22.96 -11.02
N ILE A 684 20.27 -23.98 -10.15
CA ILE A 684 20.16 -23.82 -8.69
C ILE A 684 21.36 -23.04 -8.13
N PHE A 685 22.60 -23.36 -8.52
CA PHE A 685 23.77 -22.61 -8.08
C PHE A 685 23.79 -21.15 -8.57
N GLY A 686 23.35 -20.90 -9.81
CA GLY A 686 23.18 -19.56 -10.34
C GLY A 686 22.12 -18.75 -9.59
N ILE A 687 21.00 -19.39 -9.25
CA ILE A 687 19.92 -18.83 -8.44
C ILE A 687 20.42 -18.45 -7.03
N ILE A 688 21.07 -19.37 -6.32
CA ILE A 688 21.60 -19.13 -4.96
C ILE A 688 22.62 -17.99 -4.97
N SER A 689 23.41 -17.87 -6.05
CA SER A 689 24.42 -16.83 -6.19
C SER A 689 23.85 -15.45 -6.53
N SER A 690 22.63 -15.38 -7.06
CA SER A 690 21.99 -14.12 -7.49
C SER A 690 20.97 -13.57 -6.49
N GLU A 691 20.57 -14.35 -5.47
CA GLU A 691 19.54 -13.98 -4.49
C GLU A 691 20.06 -13.54 -3.13
N VAL A 692 19.77 -12.29 -2.76
CA VAL A 692 20.32 -11.63 -1.56
C VAL A 692 19.96 -12.34 -0.26
N THR A 693 18.76 -12.91 -0.15
CA THR A 693 18.25 -13.61 1.04
C THR A 693 18.80 -15.04 1.19
N LEU A 694 19.21 -15.66 0.09
CA LEU A 694 19.79 -17.00 0.05
C LEU A 694 21.31 -16.98 0.02
N MET A 695 21.93 -15.82 -0.25
CA MET A 695 23.38 -15.65 -0.22
C MET A 695 24.00 -16.04 1.13
N SER A 696 23.39 -15.68 2.28
CA SER A 696 23.87 -16.06 3.62
C SER A 696 23.75 -17.58 3.89
N LYS A 697 22.91 -18.26 3.11
CA LYS A 697 22.59 -19.69 3.20
C LYS A 697 23.32 -20.53 2.15
N ARG A 698 24.07 -19.88 1.25
CA ARG A 698 24.68 -20.50 0.08
C ARG A 698 25.51 -21.72 0.45
N GLU A 699 26.51 -21.55 1.32
CA GLU A 699 27.43 -22.64 1.67
C GLU A 699 26.68 -23.87 2.23
N LEU A 700 25.62 -23.66 3.02
CA LEU A 700 24.79 -24.74 3.55
C LEU A 700 24.02 -25.47 2.46
N ILE A 701 23.40 -24.73 1.55
CA ILE A 701 22.64 -25.31 0.44
C ILE A 701 23.60 -26.04 -0.52
N GLU A 702 24.76 -25.47 -0.84
CA GLU A 702 25.77 -26.15 -1.67
C GLU A 702 26.28 -27.44 -1.01
N LYS A 703 26.50 -27.40 0.31
CA LYS A 703 26.90 -28.56 1.11
C LYS A 703 25.83 -29.65 1.06
N PHE A 704 24.56 -29.30 1.26
CA PHE A 704 23.45 -30.24 1.16
C PHE A 704 23.35 -30.88 -0.23
N ILE A 705 23.43 -30.07 -1.28
CA ILE A 705 23.39 -30.52 -2.69
C ILE A 705 24.49 -31.54 -2.99
N ASN A 706 25.71 -31.32 -2.49
CA ASN A 706 26.84 -32.17 -2.84
C ASN A 706 26.95 -33.43 -1.97
N SER A 707 26.46 -33.38 -0.73
CA SER A 707 26.67 -34.47 0.24
C SER A 707 25.42 -35.32 0.54
N HIS A 708 24.23 -34.72 0.54
CA HIS A 708 23.00 -35.39 0.99
C HIS A 708 22.08 -35.76 -0.18
N ILE A 709 21.92 -34.89 -1.19
CA ILE A 709 21.08 -35.18 -2.37
C ILE A 709 21.42 -36.51 -3.07
N PRO A 710 22.71 -36.90 -3.26
CA PRO A 710 23.04 -38.18 -3.88
C PRO A 710 22.56 -39.43 -3.11
N GLN A 711 22.16 -39.25 -1.84
CA GLN A 711 21.71 -40.31 -0.95
C GLN A 711 20.18 -40.39 -0.85
N ILE A 712 19.45 -39.43 -1.43
CA ILE A 712 17.99 -39.36 -1.39
C ILE A 712 17.44 -39.96 -2.68
N THR A 713 16.59 -40.98 -2.54
CA THR A 713 15.97 -41.69 -3.68
C THR A 713 14.54 -41.26 -3.96
N ASP A 714 13.88 -40.60 -2.99
CA ASP A 714 12.50 -40.13 -3.10
C ASP A 714 12.44 -38.60 -2.99
N ALA A 715 11.72 -37.96 -3.90
CA ALA A 715 11.56 -36.51 -3.95
C ALA A 715 10.78 -35.97 -2.74
N ASP A 716 9.86 -36.76 -2.18
CA ASP A 716 9.04 -36.37 -1.02
C ASP A 716 9.86 -36.36 0.29
N GLU A 717 11.04 -36.99 0.33
CA GLU A 717 11.92 -37.03 1.50
C GLU A 717 12.88 -35.81 1.58
N VAL A 718 12.97 -35.01 0.51
CA VAL A 718 13.95 -33.91 0.42
C VAL A 718 13.72 -32.85 1.48
N GLU A 719 12.46 -32.47 1.72
CA GLU A 719 12.10 -31.44 2.69
C GLU A 719 12.50 -31.87 4.11
N GLY A 720 12.08 -33.06 4.53
CA GLY A 720 12.43 -33.59 5.86
C GLY A 720 13.93 -33.80 6.06
N LYS A 721 14.66 -34.26 5.02
CA LYS A 721 16.12 -34.42 5.07
C LYS A 721 16.86 -33.09 5.09
N PHE A 722 16.33 -32.08 4.42
CA PHE A 722 16.87 -30.73 4.46
C PHE A 722 16.68 -30.11 5.84
N GLU A 723 15.50 -30.26 6.46
CA GLU A 723 15.24 -29.79 7.84
C GLU A 723 16.17 -30.46 8.87
N GLU A 724 16.38 -31.78 8.75
CA GLU A 724 17.30 -32.54 9.62
C GLU A 724 18.74 -32.01 9.49
N PHE A 725 19.25 -31.91 8.26
CA PHE A 725 20.57 -31.34 7.99
C PHE A 725 20.71 -29.90 8.48
N TRP A 726 19.68 -29.08 8.27
CA TRP A 726 19.67 -27.68 8.69
C TRP A 726 19.72 -27.54 10.21
N SER A 727 18.98 -28.38 10.93
CA SER A 727 19.00 -28.44 12.40
C SER A 727 20.38 -28.86 12.92
N ASP A 728 21.01 -29.86 12.30
CA ASP A 728 22.34 -30.34 12.70
C ASP A 728 23.44 -29.30 12.48
N GLU A 729 23.45 -28.64 11.30
CA GLU A 729 24.42 -27.56 11.02
C GLU A 729 24.19 -26.34 11.93
N LYS A 730 22.93 -26.02 12.24
CA LYS A 730 22.59 -24.96 13.19
C LYS A 730 23.13 -25.26 14.59
N ALA A 731 22.95 -26.48 15.08
CA ALA A 731 23.46 -26.91 16.38
C ALA A 731 25.01 -26.87 16.40
N ALA A 732 25.66 -27.41 15.37
CA ALA A 732 27.11 -27.41 15.26
C ALA A 732 27.70 -25.98 15.17
N ALA A 733 27.07 -25.08 14.41
CA ALA A 733 27.50 -23.69 14.30
C ALA A 733 27.30 -22.93 15.62
N PHE A 734 26.23 -23.21 16.35
CA PHE A 734 25.96 -22.64 17.66
C PHE A 734 27.00 -23.08 18.69
N GLU A 735 27.30 -24.38 18.76
CA GLU A 735 28.34 -24.91 19.66
C GLU A 735 29.73 -24.37 19.31
N LYS A 736 30.07 -24.32 18.02
CA LYS A 736 31.34 -23.76 17.56
C LYS A 736 31.49 -22.30 17.99
N MET A 737 30.45 -21.49 17.84
CA MET A 737 30.46 -20.10 18.28
C MET A 737 30.67 -19.98 19.80
N CYS A 738 29.99 -20.83 20.58
CA CYS A 738 30.14 -20.86 22.03
C CYS A 738 31.57 -21.21 22.45
N ASN A 739 32.15 -22.25 21.84
CA ASN A 739 33.48 -22.75 22.18
C ASN A 739 34.61 -21.79 21.75
N GLU A 740 34.51 -21.16 20.58
CA GLU A 740 35.55 -20.25 20.07
C GLU A 740 35.63 -18.94 20.87
N GLU A 741 34.49 -18.46 21.39
CA GLU A 741 34.41 -17.17 22.08
C GLU A 741 34.32 -17.32 23.61
N GLY A 742 34.25 -18.55 24.14
CA GLY A 742 34.07 -18.81 25.58
C GLY A 742 32.74 -18.28 26.10
N ILE A 743 31.66 -18.57 25.38
CA ILE A 743 30.30 -18.12 25.70
C ILE A 743 29.52 -19.25 26.37
N MET A 744 28.82 -18.93 27.46
CA MET A 744 27.87 -19.80 28.13
C MET A 744 26.66 -20.09 27.23
N THR A 745 26.52 -21.35 26.81
CA THR A 745 25.46 -21.83 25.91
C THR A 745 24.05 -21.45 26.36
N GLU A 746 23.71 -21.68 27.64
CA GLU A 746 22.37 -21.36 28.17
C GLU A 746 22.01 -19.86 28.06
N LYS A 747 22.99 -18.99 28.29
CA LYS A 747 22.76 -17.53 28.23
C LYS A 747 22.67 -17.03 26.80
N LEU A 748 23.47 -17.57 25.89
CA LEU A 748 23.37 -17.23 24.46
C LEU A 748 22.03 -17.70 23.88
N GLN A 749 21.57 -18.89 24.27
CA GLN A 749 20.25 -19.40 23.90
C GLN A 749 19.14 -18.45 24.38
N GLY A 750 19.20 -18.02 25.65
CA GLY A 750 18.24 -17.04 26.18
C GLY A 750 18.21 -15.72 25.40
N LEU A 751 19.37 -15.21 24.94
CA LEU A 751 19.41 -14.01 24.09
C LEU A 751 18.82 -14.23 22.71
N ILE A 752 18.97 -15.43 22.13
CA ILE A 752 18.34 -15.77 20.85
C ILE A 752 16.83 -15.90 21.03
N ASP A 753 16.36 -16.52 22.11
CA ASP A 753 14.92 -16.65 22.40
C ASP A 753 14.28 -15.28 22.66
N ASP A 754 14.98 -14.39 23.38
CA ASP A 754 14.57 -12.99 23.55
C ASP A 754 14.55 -12.23 22.22
N TYR A 755 15.50 -12.50 21.31
CA TYR A 755 15.49 -11.96 19.96
C TYR A 755 14.28 -12.45 19.16
N LEU A 756 14.00 -13.75 19.18
CA LEU A 756 12.86 -14.37 18.50
C LEU A 756 11.52 -13.83 19.01
N TYR A 757 11.42 -13.57 20.31
CA TYR A 757 10.20 -13.05 20.92
C TYR A 757 10.02 -11.53 20.74
N SER A 758 11.11 -10.76 20.88
CA SER A 758 11.04 -9.30 20.96
C SER A 758 11.47 -8.56 19.69
N GLY A 759 12.13 -9.26 18.75
CA GLY A 759 12.77 -8.69 17.56
C GLY A 759 13.93 -7.74 17.88
N ARG A 760 14.41 -7.69 19.13
CA ARG A 760 15.47 -6.78 19.55
C ARG A 760 16.81 -7.49 19.57
N LYS A 761 17.77 -6.98 18.80
CA LYS A 761 19.14 -7.47 18.84
C LYS A 761 19.76 -7.27 20.24
N PRO A 762 20.52 -8.26 20.76
CA PRO A 762 21.11 -8.18 22.10
C PRO A 762 22.13 -7.05 22.20
N ARG A 763 22.18 -6.40 23.37
CA ARG A 763 23.07 -5.26 23.61
C ARG A 763 24.50 -5.72 23.88
N GLY A 764 25.45 -4.79 23.83
CA GLY A 764 26.85 -5.08 24.14
C GLY A 764 27.06 -5.65 25.54
N ASP A 765 26.34 -5.13 26.54
CA ASP A 765 26.40 -5.65 27.91
C ASP A 765 25.76 -7.04 28.04
N ASP A 766 24.70 -7.30 27.28
CA ASP A 766 24.05 -8.62 27.25
C ASP A 766 25.02 -9.67 26.68
N LEU A 767 25.73 -9.33 25.59
CA LEU A 767 26.76 -10.15 24.97
C LEU A 767 27.99 -10.36 25.88
N ILE A 768 28.36 -9.37 26.69
CA ILE A 768 29.41 -9.55 27.71
C ILE A 768 28.91 -10.45 28.85
N GLY A 769 27.63 -10.38 29.18
CA GLY A 769 26.99 -11.20 30.21
C GLY A 769 26.94 -12.69 29.90
N THR A 770 27.09 -13.06 28.62
CA THR A 770 27.16 -14.46 28.17
C THR A 770 28.55 -15.07 28.25
N LEU A 771 29.62 -14.27 28.39
CA LEU A 771 30.99 -14.77 28.46
C LEU A 771 31.28 -15.51 29.77
N GLU A 772 32.04 -16.60 29.69
CA GLU A 772 32.55 -17.36 30.85
C GLU A 772 33.51 -16.55 31.71
N ALA A 773 34.31 -15.68 31.08
CA ALA A 773 35.26 -14.80 31.75
C ALA A 773 35.05 -13.34 31.34
N GLN A 774 34.96 -12.45 32.34
CA GLN A 774 34.74 -11.02 32.10
C GLN A 774 35.98 -10.34 31.48
N PRO A 775 35.87 -9.73 30.29
CA PRO A 775 36.99 -9.07 29.64
C PRO A 775 37.32 -7.71 30.28
N SER A 776 38.59 -7.32 30.21
CA SER A 776 39.07 -6.00 30.65
C SER A 776 38.37 -4.86 29.91
N VAL A 777 38.16 -3.71 30.57
CA VAL A 777 37.44 -2.53 30.02
C VAL A 777 37.97 -2.10 28.65
N LEU A 778 39.29 -2.14 28.43
CA LEU A 778 39.93 -1.77 27.16
C LEU A 778 39.64 -2.74 25.99
N LYS A 779 39.25 -3.99 26.27
CA LYS A 779 38.97 -5.03 25.25
C LYS A 779 37.49 -5.27 25.02
N ARG A 780 36.61 -4.71 25.87
CA ARG A 780 35.16 -4.93 25.83
C ARG A 780 34.56 -4.57 24.49
N GLN A 781 34.89 -3.39 23.96
CA GLN A 781 34.31 -2.90 22.70
C GLN A 781 34.67 -3.80 21.51
N SER A 782 35.93 -4.23 21.40
CA SER A 782 36.39 -5.14 20.34
C SER A 782 35.74 -6.52 20.43
N ILE A 783 35.54 -7.05 21.64
CA ILE A 783 34.90 -8.36 21.86
C ILE A 783 33.40 -8.28 21.55
N VAL A 784 32.72 -7.22 21.97
CA VAL A 784 31.30 -6.99 21.65
C VAL A 784 31.08 -6.89 20.14
N GLU A 785 31.91 -6.16 19.43
CA GLU A 785 31.83 -6.06 17.96
C GLU A 785 32.07 -7.41 17.29
N ARG A 786 33.03 -8.20 17.78
CA ARG A 786 33.34 -9.53 17.23
C ARG A 786 32.21 -10.53 17.46
N ILE A 787 31.73 -10.66 18.70
CA ILE A 787 30.65 -11.58 19.06
C ILE A 787 29.33 -11.14 18.43
N GLY A 788 29.03 -9.84 18.45
CA GLY A 788 27.85 -9.27 17.80
C GLY A 788 27.83 -9.55 16.30
N LYS A 789 28.96 -9.48 15.60
CA LYS A 789 29.07 -9.89 14.18
C LYS A 789 28.79 -11.38 13.99
N LYS A 790 29.41 -12.26 14.79
CA LYS A 790 29.17 -13.72 14.72
C LYS A 790 27.70 -14.08 14.97
N LEU A 791 27.08 -13.44 15.96
CA LEU A 791 25.68 -13.65 16.29
C LEU A 791 24.74 -13.13 15.19
N ASN A 792 25.00 -11.95 14.63
CA ASN A 792 24.22 -11.44 13.51
C ASN A 792 24.32 -12.37 12.28
N SER A 793 25.52 -12.83 11.95
CA SER A 793 25.71 -13.81 10.87
C SER A 793 24.96 -15.10 11.13
N PHE A 794 24.96 -15.61 12.37
CA PHE A 794 24.20 -16.81 12.73
C PHE A 794 22.69 -16.61 12.60
N ILE A 795 22.18 -15.46 13.05
CA ILE A 795 20.75 -15.09 12.92
C ILE A 795 20.36 -15.00 11.44
N GLU A 796 21.15 -14.30 10.63
CA GLU A 796 20.88 -14.13 9.18
C GLU A 796 20.97 -15.45 8.40
N THR A 797 21.85 -16.38 8.81
CA THR A 797 22.00 -17.68 8.15
C THR A 797 20.93 -18.66 8.59
N PHE A 798 20.63 -18.80 9.90
CA PHE A 798 19.84 -19.91 10.44
C PHE A 798 18.46 -19.54 11.01
N ILE A 799 18.15 -18.25 11.18
CA ILE A 799 16.94 -17.79 11.89
C ILE A 799 16.05 -16.91 10.99
N GLU A 800 16.62 -15.97 10.24
CA GLU A 800 15.84 -15.07 9.38
C GLU A 800 15.50 -15.70 8.02
N ASN A 801 14.23 -15.57 7.59
CA ASN A 801 13.73 -16.05 6.30
C ASN A 801 14.02 -17.54 6.03
N VAL A 802 13.93 -18.39 7.07
CA VAL A 802 13.83 -19.85 6.95
C VAL A 802 12.36 -20.20 6.79
#